data_AF-A0A2D6PR58-F1
#
_entry.id   AF-A0A2D6PR58-F1
#
_cell.length_a   1.000
_cell.length_b   1.000
_cell.length_c   1.000
_cell.angle_alpha   90.00
_cell.angle_beta   90.00
_cell.angle_gamma   90.00
#
_symmetry.space_group_name_H-M   'P 1'
#
loop_
_entity.id
_entity.type
_entity.pdbx_description
1 polymer ?
#
loop_
_entity_poly.entity_id
_entity_poly.type
_entity_poly.pdbx_seq_one_letter_code
_entity_poly.pdbx_strand_id
1 'polypeptide(L)'
;MKILASLLIVLVAVALPVTAQSETAVRVMTTDQGSQRIIVDTAHGDQTLHHTQYAVLNARVHPVAGSSAVGLTWTELRPGRPVQFQTVSVDGQKFIEPRETTYDLQLKYGGFDPLFAQPQIPAHLDANQGGRQWIVQYWTQGLEQYRDELRRLGAVIHLHLPNHANVVEMDPSLVSTVATLPFVRAVVSFHPAYKLETSLLTEQLQGFSGSATRRINIMAFRRGLVGQNPIAARVRALGGSVHKLDPYIFTMVATVNIGIIADLARMDEVQWMDPYGDPEDDMNIARQFHGADYIETQAGFDGTGVRAEVLDSGCLTTHQEFQSPPLIPHGALVSASHGTSTTGQVFATGVDPTARGMLPAGQGVAAFYNGLAGGSRYNHSAELVNPGLGYRCVFQTNSWGGPRTTSYNSSSQEMDLILFDLESLVITQSQSNAGNQMSRPQAWAKNCVGVGAADHVNTLTPNDDNISGASIGPAQDGRVKPELASFYDNIRTTSNSSTTSYTNSFGGTSGATPIVAGSFGLFYQMWHNGIFGNPTATTVFQSRPKNTTARAFMIAGARQWNWPGVPANSGLDRDKQGWGHPDLQRLYDYRSRIYYVDETDFLTNLQSTSHAVTVPAGETLFKACLTWRDNPGTVSATQHLINNLDLRVTSPSGQVYLGNVGLTNNASGSAGEALFSSTGGSADTKNSVENVFVQNPQAGTWVVEVIATSLNQDIHPETSALDADYALCILGVLPGTVSFFDLSLTSNAGGDLTMDIDNVPAGTTQGFTVFSEMAAGPVGGGVLFGLNPTLISLFSFQVPVGVGNVFHWSYPSGGAYPDAPVTFPGLPASLYPIDAVGLAIDGAFNISVTPNRRAL
;
A
#
# COMPACT_ATOMS: atom_id res chain seq x y z
N MET A 1 56.89 -14.29 15.13
CA MET A 1 56.05 -13.49 16.05
C MET A 1 54.70 -14.18 16.12
N LYS A 2 54.20 -14.73 17.25
CA LYS A 2 54.36 -14.35 18.67
C LYS A 2 54.19 -12.85 18.90
N ILE A 3 53.36 -12.36 19.79
CA ILE A 3 52.27 -12.82 20.66
C ILE A 3 51.91 -11.54 21.47
N LEU A 4 50.70 -11.47 22.04
CA LEU A 4 50.23 -10.53 23.07
C LEU A 4 51.21 -9.45 23.60
N ALA A 5 50.77 -8.19 23.56
CA ALA A 5 50.52 -7.40 24.77
C ALA A 5 49.46 -6.32 24.41
N SER A 6 48.36 -6.08 25.16
CA SER A 6 48.21 -5.86 26.61
C SER A 6 48.94 -4.60 27.08
N LEU A 7 48.40 -3.74 27.95
CA LEU A 7 47.05 -3.49 28.48
C LEU A 7 47.19 -2.26 29.42
N LEU A 8 46.12 -1.48 29.64
CA LEU A 8 45.85 -0.75 30.90
C LEU A 8 46.74 0.46 31.35
N ILE A 9 46.04 1.46 31.93
CA ILE A 9 46.42 2.29 33.11
C ILE A 9 47.49 3.43 33.00
N VAL A 10 47.43 4.57 33.72
CA VAL A 10 46.31 5.43 34.24
C VAL A 10 46.84 6.70 34.97
N LEU A 11 46.18 7.89 34.82
CA LEU A 11 46.32 9.11 35.68
C LEU A 11 47.77 9.74 35.75
N VAL A 12 48.18 10.85 36.41
CA VAL A 12 47.66 12.18 36.92
C VAL A 12 48.93 13.10 37.09
N ALA A 13 48.96 14.45 37.17
CA ALA A 13 48.05 15.44 37.76
C ALA A 13 48.11 16.86 37.12
N VAL A 14 47.03 17.64 37.36
CA VAL A 14 46.96 19.05 37.80
C VAL A 14 48.16 20.00 37.59
N ALA A 15 47.92 21.09 36.84
CA ALA A 15 48.13 22.48 37.28
C ALA A 15 47.27 23.46 36.45
N LEU A 16 46.80 24.56 37.05
CA LEU A 16 45.98 25.60 36.40
C LEU A 16 46.87 26.65 35.67
N PRO A 17 46.31 27.37 34.69
CA PRO A 17 46.02 28.77 35.00
C PRO A 17 44.55 29.16 34.75
N VAL A 18 44.08 30.18 35.48
CA VAL A 18 42.79 30.82 35.25
C VAL A 18 42.92 31.81 34.09
N THR A 19 42.08 31.67 33.07
CA THR A 19 41.83 32.69 32.04
C THR A 19 40.40 33.19 32.14
N ALA A 20 40.20 34.48 31.80
CA ALA A 20 38.90 35.12 31.92
C ALA A 20 37.89 34.57 30.92
N GLN A 21 36.61 34.64 31.29
CA GLN A 21 35.49 34.31 30.41
C GLN A 21 35.42 35.37 29.30
N SER A 22 35.86 35.02 28.08
CA SER A 22 35.64 35.86 26.90
C SER A 22 34.17 35.79 26.51
N GLU A 23 33.51 36.93 26.39
CA GLU A 23 32.16 37.00 25.82
C GLU A 23 32.17 36.43 24.40
N THR A 24 31.20 35.58 24.07
CA THR A 24 31.01 35.09 22.71
C THR A 24 30.57 36.26 21.83
N ALA A 25 31.40 36.66 20.87
CA ALA A 25 31.10 37.74 19.94
C ALA A 25 30.83 37.19 18.54
N VAL A 26 30.04 37.90 17.73
CA VAL A 26 29.87 37.60 16.30
C VAL A 26 30.36 38.77 15.46
N ARG A 27 31.15 38.48 14.42
CA ARG A 27 31.68 39.48 13.50
C ARG A 27 31.48 39.04 12.05
N VAL A 28 31.19 40.01 11.18
CA VAL A 28 31.08 39.81 9.74
C VAL A 28 32.35 40.33 9.08
N MET A 29 33.04 39.48 8.32
CA MET A 29 34.25 39.87 7.57
C MET A 29 34.01 39.77 6.06
N THR A 30 34.14 40.89 5.36
CA THR A 30 34.20 40.92 3.89
C THR A 30 35.55 40.39 3.41
N THR A 31 35.54 39.54 2.40
CA THR A 31 36.72 38.98 1.73
C THR A 31 37.18 39.85 0.56
N ASP A 32 38.41 39.66 0.09
CA ASP A 32 38.97 40.36 -1.08
C ASP A 32 38.16 40.13 -2.38
N GLN A 33 37.32 39.09 -2.41
CA GLN A 33 36.40 38.76 -3.51
C GLN A 33 34.97 39.27 -3.28
N GLY A 34 34.74 40.16 -2.29
CA GLY A 34 33.45 40.79 -2.00
C GLY A 34 32.45 39.95 -1.20
N SER A 35 32.61 38.63 -1.17
CA SER A 35 31.79 37.73 -0.34
C SER A 35 32.04 37.93 1.16
N GLN A 36 31.07 37.58 2.02
CA GLN A 36 31.13 37.80 3.47
C GLN A 36 31.11 36.50 4.28
N ARG A 37 31.92 36.46 5.35
CA ARG A 37 32.00 35.36 6.32
C ARG A 37 31.42 35.78 7.66
N ILE A 38 30.55 34.95 8.21
CA ILE A 38 30.03 35.07 9.57
C ILE A 38 30.99 34.29 10.46
N ILE A 39 31.62 34.98 11.41
CA ILE A 39 32.61 34.41 12.32
C ILE A 39 32.14 34.62 13.76
N VAL A 40 32.25 33.59 14.59
CA VAL A 40 32.03 33.65 16.02
C VAL A 40 33.36 33.53 16.76
N ASP A 41 33.58 34.43 17.69
CA ASP A 41 34.78 34.52 18.49
C ASP A 41 34.49 33.79 19.80
N THR A 42 35.17 32.67 20.03
CA THR A 42 34.95 31.80 21.22
C THR A 42 36.18 31.78 22.12
N ALA A 43 36.01 31.34 23.37
CA ALA A 43 37.12 31.10 24.31
C ALA A 43 38.17 30.06 23.80
N HIS A 44 37.85 29.36 22.71
CA HIS A 44 38.68 28.34 22.07
C HIS A 44 39.18 28.76 20.67
N GLY A 45 38.97 30.03 20.29
CA GLY A 45 39.37 30.62 19.02
C GLY A 45 38.19 30.96 18.09
N ASP A 46 38.51 31.62 16.99
CA ASP A 46 37.56 32.10 15.99
C ASP A 46 37.06 30.96 15.10
N GLN A 47 35.75 30.84 14.94
CA GLN A 47 35.12 29.83 14.08
C GLN A 47 34.29 30.50 12.98
N THR A 48 34.51 30.12 11.72
CA THR A 48 33.62 30.55 10.62
C THR A 48 32.39 29.67 10.59
N LEU A 49 31.22 30.28 10.79
CA LEU A 49 29.93 29.59 10.83
C LEU A 49 29.28 29.52 9.46
N HIS A 50 29.37 30.59 8.67
CA HIS A 50 28.75 30.66 7.36
C HIS A 50 29.56 31.55 6.40
N HIS A 51 29.41 31.30 5.10
CA HIS A 51 30.04 32.05 4.02
C HIS A 51 29.01 32.29 2.92
N THR A 52 28.75 33.55 2.61
CA THR A 52 27.71 33.97 1.68
C THR A 52 28.23 35.04 0.71
N GLN A 53 27.66 35.09 -0.49
CA GLN A 53 27.93 36.14 -1.47
C GLN A 53 27.06 37.40 -1.26
N TYR A 54 26.12 37.34 -0.33
CA TYR A 54 25.15 38.42 -0.05
C TYR A 54 25.59 39.29 1.13
N ALA A 55 25.12 40.54 1.17
CA ALA A 55 25.42 41.43 2.28
C ALA A 55 24.68 41.01 3.56
N VAL A 56 25.42 40.87 4.66
CA VAL A 56 24.91 40.44 5.97
C VAL A 56 24.62 41.66 6.84
N LEU A 57 23.42 41.69 7.42
CA LEU A 57 22.97 42.67 8.40
C LEU A 57 22.59 41.99 9.72
N ASN A 58 22.55 42.78 10.80
CA ASN A 58 22.00 42.38 12.10
C ASN A 58 22.58 41.07 12.68
N ALA A 59 23.87 40.78 12.43
CA ALA A 59 24.56 39.68 13.11
C ALA A 59 24.55 39.93 14.63
N ARG A 60 23.95 39.03 15.41
CA ARG A 60 23.73 39.18 16.85
C ARG A 60 23.97 37.88 17.62
N VAL A 61 24.36 38.03 18.88
CA VAL A 61 24.54 36.96 19.87
C VAL A 61 23.42 37.06 20.91
N HIS A 62 22.88 35.91 21.31
CA HIS A 62 21.76 35.73 22.22
C HIS A 62 22.19 34.79 23.36
N PRO A 63 22.90 35.32 24.37
CA PRO A 63 23.42 34.53 25.49
C PRO A 63 22.32 34.13 26.48
N VAL A 64 22.58 33.07 27.25
CA VAL A 64 21.76 32.67 28.41
C VAL A 64 22.54 32.94 29.70
N ALA A 65 21.91 33.63 30.66
CA ALA A 65 22.53 33.95 31.94
C ALA A 65 22.93 32.67 32.70
N GLY A 66 24.18 32.62 33.18
CA GLY A 66 24.69 31.48 33.94
C GLY A 66 24.90 30.19 33.14
N SER A 67 24.87 30.24 31.80
CA SER A 67 25.04 29.07 30.94
C SER A 67 26.06 29.30 29.83
N SER A 68 26.61 28.21 29.31
CA SER A 68 27.39 28.17 28.06
C SER A 68 26.51 28.22 26.80
N ALA A 69 25.20 28.02 26.94
CA ALA A 69 24.26 28.00 25.82
C ALA A 69 24.06 29.39 25.20
N VAL A 70 24.12 29.46 23.87
CA VAL A 70 24.11 30.72 23.12
C VAL A 70 23.51 30.52 21.72
N GLY A 71 22.60 31.42 21.32
CA GLY A 71 22.07 31.48 19.96
C GLY A 71 22.69 32.64 19.17
N LEU A 72 22.87 32.48 17.87
CA LEU A 72 23.30 33.55 16.95
C LEU A 72 22.25 33.74 15.85
N THR A 73 22.04 34.98 15.41
CA THR A 73 21.18 35.30 14.24
C THR A 73 21.84 36.30 13.30
N TRP A 74 21.42 36.31 12.03
CA TRP A 74 21.72 37.38 11.06
C TRP A 74 20.65 37.47 9.96
N THR A 75 20.75 38.48 9.09
CA THR A 75 19.94 38.61 7.86
C THR A 75 20.83 38.76 6.64
N GLU A 76 20.59 37.99 5.59
CA GLU A 76 21.23 38.15 4.28
C GLU A 76 20.33 38.92 3.31
N LEU A 77 20.89 39.95 2.66
CA LEU A 77 20.21 40.69 1.60
C LEU A 77 20.29 39.95 0.26
N ARG A 78 19.43 38.95 0.10
CA ARG A 78 19.31 38.18 -1.15
C ARG A 78 18.36 38.86 -2.15
N PRO A 79 18.50 38.63 -3.46
CA PRO A 79 17.55 39.10 -4.46
C PRO A 79 16.12 38.64 -4.14
N GLY A 80 15.14 39.54 -4.28
CA GLY A 80 13.72 39.26 -4.04
C GLY A 80 13.27 39.39 -2.59
N ARG A 81 14.06 38.96 -1.59
CA ARG A 81 13.76 39.15 -0.17
C ARG A 81 15.01 39.08 0.74
N PRO A 82 15.04 39.81 1.86
CA PRO A 82 15.94 39.48 2.97
C PRO A 82 15.64 38.06 3.49
N VAL A 83 16.68 37.32 3.85
CA VAL A 83 16.59 35.96 4.40
C VAL A 83 17.23 35.94 5.78
N GLN A 84 16.50 35.47 6.79
CA GLN A 84 17.00 35.40 8.16
C GLN A 84 17.66 34.04 8.41
N PHE A 85 18.72 34.05 9.20
CA PHE A 85 19.52 32.88 9.58
C PHE A 85 19.66 32.76 11.08
N GLN A 86 19.84 31.53 11.55
CA GLN A 86 20.18 31.20 12.93
C GLN A 86 21.25 30.09 13.02
N THR A 87 21.94 30.05 14.15
CA THR A 87 22.58 28.83 14.69
C THR A 87 22.59 28.89 16.23
N VAL A 88 22.88 27.78 16.89
CA VAL A 88 22.99 27.66 18.34
C VAL A 88 24.19 26.81 18.73
N SER A 89 24.71 27.05 19.93
CA SER A 89 25.61 26.18 20.68
C SER A 89 25.04 25.95 22.08
N VAL A 90 25.29 24.77 22.66
CA VAL A 90 24.92 24.44 24.05
C VAL A 90 26.12 24.46 24.99
N ASP A 91 27.32 24.26 24.47
CA ASP A 91 28.60 24.24 25.19
C ASP A 91 29.41 25.54 25.02
N GLY A 92 28.94 26.48 24.19
CA GLY A 92 29.63 27.74 23.88
C GLY A 92 30.85 27.56 22.97
N GLN A 93 31.09 26.33 22.50
CA GLN A 93 32.26 25.93 21.71
C GLN A 93 31.84 25.48 20.33
N LYS A 94 30.90 24.53 20.24
CA LYS A 94 30.46 23.91 18.99
C LYS A 94 29.08 24.41 18.61
N PHE A 95 29.01 25.06 17.46
CA PHE A 95 27.76 25.50 16.84
C PHE A 95 27.21 24.42 15.91
N ILE A 96 25.89 24.40 15.74
CA ILE A 96 25.26 23.59 14.69
C ILE A 96 25.40 24.27 13.32
N GLU A 97 25.21 23.51 12.24
CA GLU A 97 25.15 24.07 10.89
C GLU A 97 24.07 25.16 10.80
N PRO A 98 24.39 26.38 10.32
CA PRO A 98 23.41 27.46 10.19
C PRO A 98 22.23 27.12 9.27
N ARG A 99 21.07 27.69 9.60
CA ARG A 99 19.82 27.42 8.87
C ARG A 99 19.04 28.70 8.64
N GLU A 100 18.39 28.77 7.48
CA GLU A 100 17.35 29.77 7.22
C GLU A 100 16.21 29.63 8.25
N THR A 101 15.58 30.74 8.57
CA THR A 101 14.46 30.79 9.51
C THR A 101 13.43 31.84 9.11
N THR A 102 12.18 31.61 9.54
CA THR A 102 11.16 32.65 9.69
C THR A 102 10.81 32.77 11.18
N TYR A 103 10.10 33.84 11.54
CA TYR A 103 9.49 34.05 12.86
C TYR A 103 7.97 34.22 12.77
N ASP A 104 7.35 33.84 11.64
CA ASP A 104 5.90 33.74 11.52
C ASP A 104 5.37 32.66 12.48
N LEU A 105 4.65 33.04 13.54
CA LEU A 105 3.93 32.08 14.38
C LEU A 105 2.88 31.37 13.55
N GLN A 106 2.91 30.04 13.54
CA GLN A 106 1.95 29.22 12.79
C GLN A 106 0.85 28.71 13.72
N LEU A 107 -0.27 29.42 13.74
CA LEU A 107 -1.48 29.06 14.51
C LEU A 107 -2.64 28.76 13.56
N LYS A 108 -3.61 27.95 13.98
CA LYS A 108 -4.86 27.71 13.22
C LYS A 108 -5.64 29.01 12.91
N TYR A 109 -5.47 30.05 13.73
CA TYR A 109 -6.05 31.38 13.53
C TYR A 109 -5.38 32.18 12.37
N GLY A 110 -4.15 31.83 11.99
CA GLY A 110 -3.38 32.52 10.96
C GLY A 110 -1.88 32.56 11.25
N GLY A 111 -1.09 32.89 10.21
CA GLY A 111 0.35 33.12 10.31
C GLY A 111 0.69 34.60 10.50
N PHE A 112 1.59 34.94 11.44
CA PHE A 112 2.06 36.31 11.64
C PHE A 112 3.41 36.40 12.39
N ASP A 113 4.25 37.38 12.06
CA ASP A 113 5.43 37.73 12.85
C ASP A 113 5.05 38.71 13.99
N PRO A 114 5.19 38.32 15.28
CA PRO A 114 4.80 39.13 16.44
C PRO A 114 5.36 40.55 16.53
N LEU A 115 6.49 40.83 15.87
CA LEU A 115 7.17 42.14 15.89
C LEU A 115 6.74 43.07 14.73
N PHE A 116 6.08 42.55 13.70
CA PHE A 116 5.68 43.33 12.51
C PHE A 116 4.16 43.41 12.32
N ALA A 117 3.42 42.35 12.65
CA ALA A 117 1.97 42.31 12.54
C ALA A 117 1.36 41.42 13.61
N GLN A 118 0.24 41.84 14.19
CA GLN A 118 -0.61 40.97 15.01
C GLN A 118 -2.00 40.94 14.38
N PRO A 119 -2.62 39.76 14.24
CA PRO A 119 -3.91 39.64 13.57
C PRO A 119 -5.00 40.30 14.42
N GLN A 120 -6.03 40.83 13.78
CA GLN A 120 -7.14 41.43 14.51
C GLN A 120 -7.92 40.35 15.28
N ILE A 121 -8.04 40.52 16.59
CA ILE A 121 -8.77 39.63 17.49
C ILE A 121 -10.07 40.32 17.95
N PRO A 122 -11.25 39.67 17.87
CA PRO A 122 -12.48 40.24 18.43
C PRO A 122 -12.37 40.45 19.94
N ALA A 123 -12.91 41.54 20.46
CA ALA A 123 -12.81 41.91 21.88
C ALA A 123 -13.40 40.88 22.89
N HIS A 124 -14.24 39.95 22.42
CA HIS A 124 -14.74 38.84 23.24
C HIS A 124 -13.79 37.62 23.27
N LEU A 125 -12.93 37.46 22.26
CA LEU A 125 -11.91 36.41 22.14
C LEU A 125 -10.46 36.92 22.33
N ASP A 126 -10.27 38.20 22.67
CA ASP A 126 -8.97 38.76 23.02
C ASP A 126 -8.50 38.35 24.43
N ALA A 127 -7.29 38.75 24.82
CA ALA A 127 -6.73 38.48 26.15
C ALA A 127 -6.73 39.72 27.07
N ASN A 128 -7.34 40.82 26.64
CA ASN A 128 -7.27 42.13 27.32
C ASN A 128 -8.10 42.16 28.61
N GLN A 129 -9.03 41.21 28.77
CA GLN A 129 -9.79 40.99 30.01
C GLN A 129 -9.01 40.18 31.07
N GLY A 130 -7.74 39.90 30.82
CA GLY A 130 -6.87 39.11 31.69
C GLY A 130 -6.63 37.68 31.19
N GLY A 131 -5.50 37.13 31.62
CA GLY A 131 -5.01 35.78 31.32
C GLY A 131 -3.52 35.66 31.68
N ARG A 132 -3.05 34.44 31.90
CA ARG A 132 -1.67 34.10 32.26
C ARG A 132 -0.92 33.36 31.15
N GLN A 133 -1.61 32.99 30.07
CA GLN A 133 -1.03 32.26 28.95
C GLN A 133 -0.45 33.21 27.89
N TRP A 134 0.85 33.05 27.59
CA TRP A 134 1.61 33.87 26.65
C TRP A 134 2.32 32.99 25.62
N ILE A 135 2.49 33.50 24.40
CA ILE A 135 3.46 32.96 23.45
C ILE A 135 4.78 33.68 23.70
N VAL A 136 5.79 32.94 24.14
CA VAL A 136 7.18 33.41 24.20
C VAL A 136 7.88 32.88 22.95
N GLN A 137 8.29 33.79 22.06
CA GLN A 137 9.10 33.48 20.89
C GLN A 137 10.56 33.85 21.15
N TYR A 138 11.48 33.01 20.73
CA TYR A 138 12.92 33.20 20.83
C TYR A 138 13.54 33.67 19.50
N TRP A 139 14.78 34.14 19.56
CA TRP A 139 15.57 34.47 18.37
C TRP A 139 16.12 33.25 17.63
N THR A 140 16.20 32.09 18.29
CA THR A 140 16.68 30.83 17.68
C THR A 140 15.91 29.63 18.24
N GLN A 141 16.13 28.43 17.69
CA GLN A 141 15.47 27.21 18.16
C GLN A 141 15.55 27.05 19.69
N GLY A 142 14.40 26.73 20.30
CA GLY A 142 14.26 26.76 21.75
C GLY A 142 15.19 25.78 22.48
N LEU A 143 16.22 26.31 23.13
CA LEU A 143 17.15 25.54 23.97
C LEU A 143 16.51 25.18 25.31
N GLU A 144 16.99 24.11 25.96
CA GLU A 144 16.50 23.77 27.31
C GLU A 144 16.89 24.84 28.32
N GLN A 145 18.05 25.47 28.14
CA GLN A 145 18.54 26.56 28.97
C GLN A 145 17.69 27.84 28.83
N TYR A 146 17.01 28.06 27.69
CA TYR A 146 15.99 29.10 27.56
C TYR A 146 14.78 28.76 28.45
N ARG A 147 14.36 27.49 28.43
CA ARG A 147 13.24 26.97 29.23
C ARG A 147 13.53 26.96 30.72
N ASP A 148 14.75 26.63 31.14
CA ASP A 148 15.18 26.67 32.54
C ASP A 148 15.20 28.10 33.11
N GLU A 149 15.64 29.09 32.33
CA GLU A 149 15.59 30.50 32.75
C GLU A 149 14.14 30.99 32.91
N LEU A 150 13.24 30.62 31.98
CA LEU A 150 11.80 30.90 32.14
C LEU A 150 11.22 30.22 33.40
N ARG A 151 11.55 28.94 33.65
CA ARG A 151 11.14 28.22 34.88
C ARG A 151 11.69 28.89 36.15
N ARG A 152 12.94 29.37 36.10
CA ARG A 152 13.61 30.08 37.22
C ARG A 152 12.91 31.40 37.55
N LEU A 153 12.33 32.07 36.56
CA LEU A 153 11.47 33.26 36.75
C LEU A 153 10.05 32.92 37.23
N GLY A 154 9.69 31.64 37.38
CA GLY A 154 8.38 31.18 37.86
C GLY A 154 7.36 30.90 36.76
N ALA A 155 7.80 30.80 35.50
CA ALA A 155 6.93 30.46 34.38
C ALA A 155 6.79 28.94 34.17
N VAL A 156 5.59 28.48 33.83
CA VAL A 156 5.30 27.07 33.49
C VAL A 156 5.14 26.94 31.99
N ILE A 157 5.94 26.06 31.38
CA ILE A 157 6.01 25.91 29.92
C ILE A 157 5.13 24.74 29.51
N HIS A 158 4.10 25.01 28.71
CA HIS A 158 3.05 24.05 28.37
C HIS A 158 3.23 23.42 26.99
N LEU A 159 3.40 24.25 25.95
CA LEU A 159 3.47 23.79 24.56
C LEU A 159 4.70 24.30 23.83
N HIS A 160 5.13 23.59 22.79
CA HIS A 160 5.96 24.12 21.72
C HIS A 160 5.07 24.60 20.56
N LEU A 161 5.48 25.67 19.90
CA LEU A 161 4.91 26.17 18.64
C LEU A 161 6.05 26.30 17.60
N PRO A 162 5.78 26.02 16.30
CA PRO A 162 6.75 26.23 15.23
C PRO A 162 7.32 27.67 15.22
N ASN A 163 8.48 27.82 14.57
CA ASN A 163 9.18 29.10 14.43
C ASN A 163 9.51 29.74 15.80
N HIS A 164 10.21 28.93 16.59
CA HIS A 164 10.92 29.27 17.83
C HIS A 164 10.07 29.73 19.00
N ALA A 165 8.86 29.18 19.16
CA ALA A 165 7.95 29.59 20.22
C ALA A 165 7.58 28.49 21.22
N ASN A 166 7.15 28.93 22.40
CA ASN A 166 6.46 28.13 23.41
C ASN A 166 5.19 28.85 23.88
N VAL A 167 4.15 28.10 24.24
CA VAL A 167 3.06 28.63 25.09
C VAL A 167 3.46 28.44 26.54
N VAL A 168 3.38 29.52 27.31
CA VAL A 168 3.96 29.68 28.63
C VAL A 168 2.95 30.36 29.56
N GLU A 169 2.63 29.71 30.67
CA GLU A 169 1.86 30.28 31.77
C GLU A 169 2.80 31.06 32.69
N MET A 170 2.57 32.35 32.86
CA MET A 170 3.30 33.18 33.82
C MET A 170 2.39 34.26 34.42
N ASP A 171 2.80 34.83 35.55
CA ASP A 171 2.14 36.03 36.05
C ASP A 171 2.34 37.21 35.08
N PRO A 172 1.32 38.04 34.79
CA PRO A 172 1.46 39.18 33.88
C PRO A 172 2.57 40.18 34.27
N SER A 173 2.96 40.26 35.56
CA SER A 173 4.10 41.08 36.00
C SER A 173 5.46 40.59 35.49
N LEU A 174 5.59 39.32 35.12
CA LEU A 174 6.82 38.72 34.60
C LEU A 174 7.02 38.99 33.10
N VAL A 175 5.98 39.38 32.37
CA VAL A 175 6.00 39.57 30.90
C VAL A 175 7.10 40.53 30.46
N SER A 176 7.23 41.68 31.14
CA SER A 176 8.26 42.68 30.86
C SER A 176 9.67 42.17 31.17
N THR A 177 9.82 41.35 32.21
CA THR A 177 11.11 40.73 32.57
C THR A 177 11.50 39.69 31.52
N VAL A 178 10.59 38.79 31.15
CA VAL A 178 10.81 37.76 30.13
C VAL A 178 11.11 38.38 28.76
N ALA A 179 10.43 39.47 28.39
CA ALA A 179 10.71 40.20 27.15
C ALA A 179 12.09 40.88 27.10
N THR A 180 12.80 41.02 28.23
CA THR A 180 14.18 41.54 28.28
C THR A 180 15.26 40.45 28.24
N LEU A 181 14.90 39.16 28.25
CA LEU A 181 15.87 38.07 28.17
C LEU A 181 16.56 38.07 26.79
N PRO A 182 17.90 38.01 26.68
CA PRO A 182 18.60 38.22 25.39
C PRO A 182 18.24 37.23 24.27
N PHE A 183 17.73 36.04 24.63
CA PHE A 183 17.26 35.02 23.71
C PHE A 183 15.77 35.12 23.36
N VAL A 184 14.99 35.92 24.08
CA VAL A 184 13.58 36.18 23.75
C VAL A 184 13.48 37.27 22.68
N ARG A 185 12.66 36.99 21.67
CA ARG A 185 12.37 37.85 20.52
C ARG A 185 11.08 38.63 20.72
N ALA A 186 10.04 37.96 21.18
CA ALA A 186 8.73 38.55 21.43
C ALA A 186 8.00 37.81 22.54
N VAL A 187 7.15 38.54 23.27
CA VAL A 187 6.15 37.98 24.17
C VAL A 187 4.80 38.58 23.77
N VAL A 188 3.85 37.74 23.38
CA VAL A 188 2.48 38.15 23.00
C VAL A 188 1.45 37.26 23.67
N SER A 189 0.23 37.74 23.85
CA SER A 189 -0.80 36.98 24.55
C SER A 189 -1.22 35.73 23.78
N PHE A 190 -1.39 34.59 24.46
CA PHE A 190 -2.00 33.40 23.86
C PHE A 190 -3.53 33.56 23.91
N HIS A 191 -4.05 34.32 22.94
CA HIS A 191 -5.45 34.74 22.91
C HIS A 191 -6.44 33.56 22.95
N PRO A 192 -7.60 33.69 23.63
CA PRO A 192 -8.71 32.74 23.56
C PRO A 192 -9.08 32.32 22.13
N ALA A 193 -9.01 33.26 21.18
CA ALA A 193 -9.16 33.01 19.74
C ALA A 193 -8.27 31.88 19.17
N TYR A 194 -7.07 31.69 19.73
CA TYR A 194 -6.08 30.70 19.27
C TYR A 194 -6.33 29.29 19.82
N LYS A 195 -7.31 29.14 20.73
CA LYS A 195 -7.67 27.88 21.39
C LYS A 195 -8.88 27.19 20.76
N LEU A 196 -9.40 27.72 19.66
CA LEU A 196 -10.64 27.26 19.04
C LEU A 196 -10.38 26.60 17.69
N GLU A 197 -11.02 25.46 17.47
CA GLU A 197 -11.20 24.88 16.14
C GLU A 197 -11.91 25.89 15.21
N THR A 198 -11.55 25.89 13.93
CA THR A 198 -12.04 26.79 12.88
C THR A 198 -13.57 26.88 12.85
N SER A 199 -14.28 25.76 13.04
CA SER A 199 -15.74 25.70 13.12
C SER A 199 -16.31 26.51 14.31
N LEU A 200 -15.86 26.21 15.53
CA LEU A 200 -16.25 26.94 16.75
C LEU A 200 -15.89 28.42 16.66
N LEU A 201 -14.70 28.74 16.13
CA LEU A 201 -14.25 30.10 15.89
C LEU A 201 -15.17 30.83 14.88
N THR A 202 -15.52 30.17 13.78
CA THR A 202 -16.40 30.73 12.74
C THR A 202 -17.78 31.05 13.32
N GLU A 203 -18.34 30.19 14.18
CA GLU A 203 -19.59 30.50 14.90
C GLU A 203 -19.46 31.74 15.80
N GLN A 204 -18.36 31.87 16.57
CA GLN A 204 -18.14 33.08 17.39
C GLN A 204 -17.98 34.35 16.53
N LEU A 205 -17.37 34.25 15.34
CA LEU A 205 -17.10 35.38 14.44
C LEU A 205 -18.33 35.82 13.62
N GLN A 206 -19.11 34.87 13.11
CA GLN A 206 -20.26 35.14 12.23
C GLN A 206 -21.58 35.31 12.99
N GLY A 207 -21.62 34.88 14.26
CA GLY A 207 -22.77 34.97 15.14
C GLY A 207 -23.53 33.66 15.28
N PHE A 208 -24.15 33.48 16.45
CA PHE A 208 -24.79 32.24 16.87
C PHE A 208 -26.11 32.51 17.60
N SER A 209 -26.98 31.50 17.70
CA SER A 209 -28.10 31.56 18.63
C SER A 209 -27.61 31.34 20.06
N GLY A 210 -27.89 32.29 20.95
CA GLY A 210 -27.53 32.19 22.38
C GLY A 210 -28.23 31.07 23.16
N SER A 211 -29.09 30.26 22.51
CA SER A 211 -29.66 29.02 23.07
C SER A 211 -29.06 27.73 22.49
N ALA A 212 -28.24 27.82 21.44
CA ALA A 212 -27.66 26.64 20.81
C ALA A 212 -26.58 26.01 21.70
N THR A 213 -26.45 24.69 21.64
CA THR A 213 -25.43 23.94 22.37
C THR A 213 -24.48 23.21 21.42
N ARG A 214 -23.28 22.90 21.91
CA ARG A 214 -22.29 22.05 21.25
C ARG A 214 -21.78 21.03 22.27
N ARG A 215 -21.62 19.79 21.85
CA ARG A 215 -20.75 18.83 22.55
C ARG A 215 -19.33 19.09 22.03
N ILE A 216 -18.37 19.24 22.94
CA ILE A 216 -16.99 19.61 22.62
C ILE A 216 -16.00 18.76 23.40
N ASN A 217 -14.86 18.50 22.78
CA ASN A 217 -13.64 18.16 23.52
C ASN A 217 -13.08 19.45 24.13
N ILE A 218 -12.56 19.35 25.35
CA ILE A 218 -11.79 20.42 25.98
C ILE A 218 -10.48 19.81 26.46
N MET A 219 -9.37 20.24 25.87
CA MET A 219 -8.04 19.86 26.32
C MET A 219 -7.57 20.84 27.39
N ALA A 220 -7.19 20.32 28.56
CA ALA A 220 -6.53 21.09 29.60
C ALA A 220 -5.02 21.15 29.35
N PHE A 221 -4.36 22.25 29.71
CA PHE A 221 -2.88 22.32 29.68
C PHE A 221 -2.20 21.37 30.69
N ARG A 222 -2.92 20.93 31.73
CA ARG A 222 -2.40 20.06 32.79
C ARG A 222 -3.10 18.71 32.76
N ARG A 223 -2.32 17.62 32.75
CA ARG A 223 -2.81 16.24 32.64
C ARG A 223 -3.66 15.84 33.85
N GLY A 224 -4.76 15.14 33.60
CA GLY A 224 -5.63 14.56 34.61
C GLY A 224 -6.54 15.55 35.33
N LEU A 225 -7.16 15.10 36.42
CA LEU A 225 -8.21 15.85 37.13
C LEU A 225 -7.74 17.20 37.69
N VAL A 226 -6.43 17.42 37.90
CA VAL A 226 -5.90 18.70 38.38
C VAL A 226 -6.04 19.82 37.33
N GLY A 227 -6.00 19.51 36.03
CA GLY A 227 -6.30 20.47 34.96
C GLY A 227 -7.76 20.49 34.56
N GLN A 228 -8.44 19.34 34.60
CA GLN A 228 -9.83 19.23 34.14
C GLN A 228 -10.86 19.73 35.18
N ASN A 229 -10.61 19.60 36.49
CA ASN A 229 -11.60 19.97 37.52
C ASN A 229 -11.98 21.47 37.53
N PRO A 230 -11.06 22.44 37.38
CA PRO A 230 -11.42 23.87 37.26
C PRO A 230 -12.33 24.14 36.06
N ILE A 231 -11.98 23.59 34.90
CA ILE A 231 -12.77 23.67 33.66
C ILE A 231 -14.16 23.08 33.87
N ALA A 232 -14.23 21.88 34.45
CA ALA A 232 -15.46 21.17 34.76
C ALA A 232 -16.33 21.89 35.81
N ALA A 233 -15.74 22.70 36.69
CA ALA A 233 -16.49 23.57 37.59
C ALA A 233 -17.07 24.78 36.84
N ARG A 234 -16.28 25.44 35.98
CA ARG A 234 -16.75 26.58 35.17
C ARG A 234 -17.86 26.18 34.20
N VAL A 235 -17.72 25.04 33.50
CA VAL A 235 -18.75 24.47 32.61
C VAL A 235 -20.09 24.33 33.35
N ARG A 236 -20.10 23.70 34.53
CA ARG A 236 -21.32 23.51 35.33
C ARG A 236 -21.89 24.82 35.87
N ALA A 237 -21.04 25.74 36.32
CA ALA A 237 -21.44 27.06 36.80
C ALA A 237 -22.10 27.92 35.71
N LEU A 238 -21.78 27.67 34.44
CA LEU A 238 -22.37 28.31 33.26
C LEU A 238 -23.50 27.47 32.61
N GLY A 239 -24.05 26.48 33.32
CA GLY A 239 -25.19 25.68 32.86
C GLY A 239 -24.87 24.58 31.84
N GLY A 240 -23.59 24.32 31.55
CA GLY A 240 -23.16 23.18 30.74
C GLY A 240 -23.09 21.87 31.53
N SER A 241 -23.13 20.74 30.82
CA SER A 241 -22.96 19.40 31.38
C SER A 241 -21.57 18.83 31.06
N VAL A 242 -21.01 18.06 32.00
CA VAL A 242 -19.69 17.42 31.87
C VAL A 242 -19.90 15.92 31.77
N HIS A 243 -19.50 15.32 30.65
CA HIS A 243 -19.78 13.92 30.30
C HIS A 243 -18.60 12.99 30.65
N LYS A 244 -17.38 13.41 30.33
CA LYS A 244 -16.16 12.65 30.64
C LYS A 244 -15.15 13.52 31.37
N LEU A 245 -14.66 13.02 32.50
CA LEU A 245 -13.41 13.42 33.14
C LEU A 245 -12.52 12.18 33.21
N ASP A 246 -11.21 12.36 33.10
CA ASP A 246 -10.26 11.26 32.94
C ASP A 246 -8.95 11.59 33.68
N PRO A 247 -8.58 10.85 34.74
CA PRO A 247 -7.37 11.15 35.52
C PRO A 247 -6.06 10.92 34.76
N TYR A 248 -6.08 10.27 33.59
CA TYR A 248 -4.88 9.82 32.89
C TYR A 248 -4.55 10.57 31.60
N ILE A 249 -5.40 11.51 31.12
CA ILE A 249 -5.17 12.29 29.88
C ILE A 249 -5.42 13.79 30.08
N PHE A 250 -5.18 14.59 29.06
CA PHE A 250 -5.41 16.05 29.07
C PHE A 250 -6.86 16.42 28.73
N THR A 251 -7.57 15.57 27.97
CA THR A 251 -8.88 15.88 27.39
C THR A 251 -10.06 15.45 28.26
N MET A 252 -11.04 16.34 28.39
CA MET A 252 -12.37 16.08 28.96
C MET A 252 -13.46 16.36 27.91
N VAL A 253 -14.69 15.86 28.13
CA VAL A 253 -15.82 16.04 27.21
C VAL A 253 -16.99 16.70 27.92
N ALA A 254 -17.59 17.72 27.31
CA ALA A 254 -18.71 18.48 27.84
C ALA A 254 -19.73 18.86 26.76
N THR A 255 -20.98 19.14 27.15
CA THR A 255 -21.93 19.90 26.34
C THR A 255 -22.11 21.28 26.95
N VAL A 256 -21.89 22.31 26.13
CA VAL A 256 -21.88 23.72 26.52
C VAL A 256 -22.83 24.52 25.64
N ASN A 257 -23.28 25.68 26.12
CA ASN A 257 -23.91 26.68 25.26
C ASN A 257 -22.83 27.33 24.36
N ILE A 258 -23.14 27.57 23.09
CA ILE A 258 -22.18 28.18 22.15
C ILE A 258 -21.73 29.59 22.60
N GLY A 259 -22.59 30.31 23.33
CA GLY A 259 -22.29 31.62 23.91
C GLY A 259 -21.32 31.61 25.10
N ILE A 260 -20.92 30.44 25.61
CA ILE A 260 -19.90 30.33 26.68
C ILE A 260 -18.54 29.83 26.18
N ILE A 261 -18.36 29.64 24.87
CA ILE A 261 -17.09 29.21 24.27
C ILE A 261 -15.97 30.23 24.53
N ALA A 262 -16.23 31.53 24.33
CA ALA A 262 -15.27 32.59 24.64
C ALA A 262 -14.87 32.60 26.13
N ASP A 263 -15.82 32.34 27.02
CA ASP A 263 -15.65 32.28 28.47
C ASP A 263 -14.76 31.11 28.91
N LEU A 264 -14.91 29.95 28.26
CA LEU A 264 -14.08 28.76 28.52
C LEU A 264 -12.69 28.91 27.89
N ALA A 265 -12.58 29.45 26.68
CA ALA A 265 -11.29 29.75 26.05
C ALA A 265 -10.48 30.79 26.85
N ARG A 266 -11.14 31.68 27.59
CA ARG A 266 -10.49 32.64 28.51
C ARG A 266 -9.87 32.00 29.76
N MET A 267 -10.20 30.75 30.10
CA MET A 267 -9.57 30.05 31.22
C MET A 267 -8.09 29.76 30.95
N ASP A 268 -7.24 29.95 31.97
CA ASP A 268 -5.82 29.63 31.89
C ASP A 268 -5.55 28.12 31.89
N GLU A 269 -6.50 27.30 32.35
CA GLU A 269 -6.42 25.84 32.30
C GLU A 269 -6.75 25.26 30.92
N VAL A 270 -7.56 25.94 30.10
CA VAL A 270 -7.96 25.46 28.77
C VAL A 270 -6.85 25.72 27.76
N GLN A 271 -6.37 24.63 27.15
CA GLN A 271 -5.42 24.63 26.04
C GLN A 271 -6.12 24.81 24.69
N TRP A 272 -7.16 24.00 24.45
CA TRP A 272 -7.78 23.85 23.14
C TRP A 272 -9.21 23.31 23.28
N MET A 273 -10.10 23.69 22.34
CA MET A 273 -11.47 23.18 22.21
C MET A 273 -11.84 22.93 20.75
N ASP A 274 -12.46 21.79 20.49
CA ASP A 274 -12.95 21.35 19.20
C ASP A 274 -14.33 20.66 19.32
N PRO A 275 -15.13 20.61 18.23
CA PRO A 275 -16.37 19.86 18.22
C PRO A 275 -16.13 18.40 18.57
N TYR A 276 -16.94 17.87 19.47
CA TYR A 276 -16.96 16.44 19.73
C TYR A 276 -17.74 15.75 18.61
N GLY A 277 -17.05 14.98 17.77
CA GLY A 277 -17.68 13.90 17.00
C GLY A 277 -17.98 12.73 17.92
N ASP A 278 -19.15 12.11 17.77
CA ASP A 278 -19.38 10.76 18.30
C ASP A 278 -18.51 9.77 17.51
N PRO A 279 -18.07 8.64 18.11
CA PRO A 279 -17.43 7.57 17.36
C PRO A 279 -18.41 7.01 16.33
N GLU A 280 -17.96 6.84 15.09
CA GLU A 280 -18.71 6.18 14.04
C GLU A 280 -18.25 4.70 13.93
N ASP A 281 -18.82 3.93 13.00
CA ASP A 281 -18.80 2.47 13.03
C ASP A 281 -18.11 1.85 11.79
N ASP A 282 -16.78 1.80 11.77
CA ASP A 282 -15.89 1.51 10.61
C ASP A 282 -16.22 0.27 9.74
N MET A 283 -17.02 -0.69 10.19
CA MET A 283 -17.51 -1.79 9.33
C MET A 283 -18.64 -1.37 8.38
N ASN A 284 -19.40 -0.33 8.73
CA ASN A 284 -20.52 0.14 7.91
C ASN A 284 -20.03 0.70 6.56
N ILE A 285 -18.84 1.30 6.53
CA ILE A 285 -18.17 1.76 5.32
C ILE A 285 -17.31 0.68 4.65
N ALA A 286 -16.83 -0.34 5.36
CA ALA A 286 -15.98 -1.39 4.77
C ALA A 286 -16.67 -2.12 3.61
N ARG A 287 -17.96 -2.45 3.77
CA ARG A 287 -18.79 -3.02 2.70
C ARG A 287 -18.95 -2.07 1.51
N GLN A 288 -19.15 -0.78 1.74
CA GLN A 288 -19.34 0.22 0.69
C GLN A 288 -18.01 0.52 -0.05
N PHE A 289 -16.91 0.70 0.69
CA PHE A 289 -15.56 1.00 0.20
C PHE A 289 -15.00 -0.11 -0.71
N HIS A 290 -15.19 -1.37 -0.32
CA HIS A 290 -14.82 -2.52 -1.15
C HIS A 290 -15.87 -2.84 -2.24
N GLY A 291 -16.98 -2.11 -2.31
CA GLY A 291 -18.02 -2.25 -3.34
C GLY A 291 -19.00 -3.41 -3.13
N ALA A 292 -19.03 -4.04 -1.95
CA ALA A 292 -19.96 -5.13 -1.62
C ALA A 292 -21.42 -4.66 -1.69
N ASP A 293 -21.76 -3.52 -1.08
CA ASP A 293 -23.13 -2.98 -1.11
C ASP A 293 -23.56 -2.55 -2.53
N TYR A 294 -22.59 -2.14 -3.36
CA TYR A 294 -22.85 -1.85 -4.77
C TYR A 294 -23.26 -3.12 -5.51
N ILE A 295 -22.48 -4.21 -5.43
CA ILE A 295 -22.79 -5.45 -6.15
C ILE A 295 -24.00 -6.20 -5.56
N GLU A 296 -24.29 -6.05 -4.27
CA GLU A 296 -25.55 -6.48 -3.64
C GLU A 296 -26.73 -5.71 -4.25
N THR A 297 -26.64 -4.38 -4.33
CA THR A 297 -27.70 -3.52 -4.88
C THR A 297 -27.92 -3.73 -6.39
N GLN A 298 -26.85 -3.96 -7.17
CA GLN A 298 -26.95 -4.15 -8.62
C GLN A 298 -27.37 -5.56 -9.05
N ALA A 299 -27.03 -6.60 -8.26
CA ALA A 299 -27.14 -7.99 -8.72
C ALA A 299 -27.42 -9.04 -7.62
N GLY A 300 -27.62 -8.64 -6.36
CA GLY A 300 -27.94 -9.57 -5.26
C GLY A 300 -26.75 -10.38 -4.71
N PHE A 301 -25.52 -9.89 -4.90
CA PHE A 301 -24.32 -10.54 -4.34
C PHE A 301 -24.13 -10.21 -2.85
N ASP A 302 -24.60 -11.12 -1.99
CA ASP A 302 -24.72 -11.04 -0.53
C ASP A 302 -24.01 -12.19 0.22
N GLY A 303 -23.30 -13.05 -0.50
CA GLY A 303 -22.71 -14.30 0.00
C GLY A 303 -23.60 -15.54 -0.13
N THR A 304 -24.81 -15.45 -0.70
CA THR A 304 -25.72 -16.59 -0.88
C THR A 304 -25.02 -17.78 -1.57
N GLY A 305 -25.07 -18.94 -0.92
CA GLY A 305 -24.47 -20.19 -1.41
C GLY A 305 -22.96 -20.32 -1.15
N VAL A 306 -22.26 -19.24 -0.78
CA VAL A 306 -20.85 -19.27 -0.38
C VAL A 306 -20.70 -20.01 0.95
N ARG A 307 -19.64 -20.79 1.08
CA ARG A 307 -19.21 -21.40 2.35
C ARG A 307 -17.75 -21.10 2.58
N ALA A 308 -17.37 -20.74 3.80
CA ALA A 308 -15.97 -20.50 4.15
C ALA A 308 -15.73 -20.59 5.65
N GLU A 309 -14.46 -20.78 6.03
CA GLU A 309 -14.06 -20.95 7.43
C GLU A 309 -13.38 -19.72 8.01
N VAL A 310 -13.74 -19.37 9.25
CA VAL A 310 -12.90 -18.55 10.13
C VAL A 310 -12.20 -19.47 11.14
N LEU A 311 -10.89 -19.63 10.96
CA LEU A 311 -10.03 -20.38 11.87
C LEU A 311 -9.26 -19.38 12.73
N ASP A 312 -9.63 -19.30 14.01
CA ASP A 312 -9.03 -18.33 14.95
C ASP A 312 -9.01 -18.90 16.38
N SER A 313 -9.10 -18.04 17.39
CA SER A 313 -9.05 -18.31 18.83
C SER A 313 -10.32 -18.96 19.40
N GLY A 314 -11.31 -19.23 18.56
CA GLY A 314 -12.66 -19.66 18.95
C GLY A 314 -13.72 -18.57 18.69
N CYS A 315 -14.99 -18.95 18.71
CA CYS A 315 -16.11 -18.08 18.36
C CYS A 315 -17.33 -18.34 19.26
N LEU A 316 -18.04 -17.28 19.65
CA LEU A 316 -19.33 -17.38 20.33
C LEU A 316 -20.45 -17.68 19.31
N THR A 317 -20.58 -18.95 18.92
CA THR A 317 -21.58 -19.40 17.92
C THR A 317 -23.04 -19.16 18.31
N THR A 318 -23.33 -18.81 19.55
CA THR A 318 -24.66 -18.42 20.05
C THR A 318 -24.92 -16.91 19.98
N HIS A 319 -24.03 -16.12 19.36
CA HIS A 319 -24.30 -14.71 19.09
C HIS A 319 -25.43 -14.53 18.08
N GLN A 320 -26.28 -13.51 18.26
CA GLN A 320 -27.51 -13.29 17.47
C GLN A 320 -27.25 -13.19 15.96
N GLU A 321 -26.11 -12.66 15.57
CA GLU A 321 -25.67 -12.53 14.16
C GLU A 321 -25.36 -13.87 13.48
N PHE A 322 -25.30 -14.97 14.25
CA PHE A 322 -24.85 -16.28 13.80
C PHE A 322 -25.95 -17.35 13.93
N GLN A 323 -27.22 -16.95 13.95
CA GLN A 323 -28.36 -17.87 14.12
C GLN A 323 -29.12 -18.19 12.82
N SER A 324 -28.82 -17.50 11.71
CA SER A 324 -29.54 -17.66 10.43
C SER A 324 -28.66 -17.28 9.22
N PRO A 325 -27.74 -18.15 8.75
CA PRO A 325 -27.58 -19.55 9.15
C PRO A 325 -26.77 -19.74 10.45
N PRO A 326 -27.02 -20.83 11.21
CA PRO A 326 -26.12 -21.27 12.26
C PRO A 326 -24.71 -21.58 11.75
N LEU A 327 -23.68 -21.13 12.47
CA LEU A 327 -22.29 -21.49 12.18
C LEU A 327 -22.05 -22.99 12.37
N ILE A 328 -21.32 -23.61 11.45
CA ILE A 328 -20.89 -25.02 11.55
C ILE A 328 -19.58 -25.07 12.36
N PRO A 329 -19.52 -25.76 13.52
CA PRO A 329 -18.24 -25.97 14.21
C PRO A 329 -17.37 -26.97 13.46
N HIS A 330 -16.06 -26.71 13.38
CA HIS A 330 -15.08 -27.63 12.81
C HIS A 330 -13.96 -27.88 13.83
N GLY A 331 -13.83 -29.14 14.25
CA GLY A 331 -12.99 -29.51 15.38
C GLY A 331 -13.58 -29.11 16.74
N ALA A 332 -12.73 -28.99 17.76
CA ALA A 332 -13.13 -28.62 19.11
C ALA A 332 -13.17 -27.09 19.29
N LEU A 333 -14.35 -26.50 19.36
CA LEU A 333 -14.54 -25.04 19.42
C LEU A 333 -14.71 -24.51 20.85
N VAL A 334 -14.16 -23.32 21.11
CA VAL A 334 -14.32 -22.53 22.35
C VAL A 334 -14.86 -21.14 22.02
N SER A 335 -15.34 -20.38 23.01
CA SER A 335 -15.69 -18.96 22.83
C SER A 335 -14.50 -18.05 23.14
N ALA A 336 -14.16 -17.16 22.21
CA ALA A 336 -13.12 -16.15 22.38
C ALA A 336 -13.50 -14.85 21.64
N SER A 337 -13.15 -13.69 22.20
CA SER A 337 -13.57 -12.39 21.63
C SER A 337 -12.99 -12.14 20.23
N HIS A 338 -11.68 -12.36 20.06
CA HIS A 338 -10.98 -12.07 18.81
C HIS A 338 -11.55 -12.88 17.63
N GLY A 339 -11.70 -14.20 17.77
CA GLY A 339 -12.27 -15.03 16.72
C GLY A 339 -13.77 -14.81 16.51
N THR A 340 -14.51 -14.38 17.54
CA THR A 340 -15.90 -13.91 17.38
C THR A 340 -15.91 -12.66 16.49
N SER A 341 -15.05 -11.69 16.74
CA SER A 341 -14.91 -10.47 15.92
C SER A 341 -14.43 -10.76 14.48
N THR A 342 -13.45 -11.65 14.29
CA THR A 342 -13.05 -12.11 12.94
C THR A 342 -14.20 -12.84 12.22
N THR A 343 -15.04 -13.59 12.93
CA THR A 343 -16.22 -14.25 12.35
C THR A 343 -17.30 -13.25 11.96
N GLY A 344 -17.55 -12.22 12.78
CA GLY A 344 -18.57 -11.20 12.52
C GLY A 344 -18.32 -10.43 11.23
N GLN A 345 -17.09 -9.99 11.00
CA GLN A 345 -16.69 -9.27 9.77
C GLN A 345 -16.94 -10.09 8.49
N VAL A 346 -16.92 -11.42 8.57
CA VAL A 346 -17.26 -12.29 7.44
C VAL A 346 -18.76 -12.57 7.38
N PHE A 347 -19.37 -13.05 8.46
CA PHE A 347 -20.67 -13.73 8.44
C PHE A 347 -21.78 -13.08 9.30
N ALA A 348 -21.59 -11.90 9.88
CA ALA A 348 -22.67 -11.27 10.63
C ALA A 348 -23.83 -10.88 9.70
N THR A 349 -25.00 -11.45 9.95
CA THR A 349 -26.21 -11.29 9.12
C THR A 349 -26.68 -9.84 8.96
N GLY A 350 -26.40 -8.97 9.95
CA GLY A 350 -26.91 -7.60 10.03
C GLY A 350 -28.12 -7.46 10.95
N VAL A 351 -28.20 -8.23 12.05
CA VAL A 351 -29.16 -7.96 13.14
C VAL A 351 -28.89 -6.56 13.73
N ASP A 352 -27.61 -6.19 13.81
CA ASP A 352 -27.16 -4.82 13.85
C ASP A 352 -26.61 -4.42 12.45
N PRO A 353 -27.27 -3.49 11.73
CA PRO A 353 -26.84 -3.08 10.39
C PRO A 353 -25.42 -2.51 10.31
N THR A 354 -24.88 -1.87 11.36
CA THR A 354 -23.52 -1.28 11.31
C THR A 354 -22.42 -2.28 11.67
N ALA A 355 -22.79 -3.52 12.04
CA ALA A 355 -21.87 -4.63 12.26
C ALA A 355 -21.98 -5.75 11.20
N ARG A 356 -22.78 -5.54 10.13
CA ARG A 356 -23.05 -6.52 9.06
C ARG A 356 -21.75 -6.94 8.36
N GLY A 357 -21.54 -8.25 8.26
CA GLY A 357 -20.35 -8.84 7.63
C GLY A 357 -20.37 -8.71 6.10
N MET A 358 -19.28 -9.12 5.47
CA MET A 358 -19.15 -9.12 3.99
C MET A 358 -20.06 -10.16 3.31
N LEU A 359 -20.33 -11.29 3.96
CA LEU A 359 -21.12 -12.43 3.47
C LEU A 359 -22.34 -12.71 4.39
N PRO A 360 -23.29 -11.77 4.54
CA PRO A 360 -24.42 -11.90 5.46
C PRO A 360 -25.36 -13.06 5.14
N ALA A 361 -25.35 -13.59 3.91
CA ALA A 361 -26.08 -14.80 3.51
C ALA A 361 -25.17 -16.04 3.34
N GLY A 362 -23.89 -15.93 3.69
CA GLY A 362 -22.92 -17.02 3.58
C GLY A 362 -23.02 -18.03 4.73
N GLN A 363 -22.75 -19.31 4.44
CA GLN A 363 -22.64 -20.34 5.47
C GLN A 363 -21.23 -20.32 6.08
N GLY A 364 -21.12 -19.73 7.27
CA GLY A 364 -19.87 -19.75 8.02
C GLY A 364 -19.57 -21.11 8.66
N VAL A 365 -18.28 -21.46 8.64
CA VAL A 365 -17.66 -22.52 9.43
C VAL A 365 -16.74 -21.84 10.45
N ALA A 366 -16.73 -22.32 11.70
CA ALA A 366 -15.96 -21.73 12.79
C ALA A 366 -15.05 -22.77 13.46
N ALA A 367 -13.75 -22.46 13.55
CA ALA A 367 -12.73 -23.37 14.05
C ALA A 367 -11.76 -22.71 15.04
N PHE A 368 -11.11 -23.53 15.85
CA PHE A 368 -10.13 -23.11 16.87
C PHE A 368 -8.74 -23.64 16.54
N TYR A 369 -7.73 -22.76 16.52
CA TYR A 369 -6.35 -23.15 16.13
C TYR A 369 -5.66 -24.14 17.09
N ASN A 370 -6.14 -24.31 18.32
CA ASN A 370 -5.70 -25.38 19.23
C ASN A 370 -6.65 -26.59 19.26
N GLY A 371 -7.71 -26.59 18.45
CA GLY A 371 -8.77 -27.60 18.39
C GLY A 371 -8.93 -28.26 17.01
N LEU A 372 -7.89 -28.18 16.17
CA LEU A 372 -7.87 -28.61 14.77
C LEU A 372 -8.41 -30.04 14.59
N ALA A 373 -9.29 -30.22 13.61
CA ALA A 373 -9.71 -31.55 13.15
C ALA A 373 -8.57 -32.28 12.40
N GLY A 374 -8.75 -33.56 12.11
CA GLY A 374 -7.74 -34.39 11.43
C GLY A 374 -6.38 -34.56 12.13
N GLY A 375 -6.13 -33.90 13.27
CA GLY A 375 -4.88 -33.97 14.03
C GLY A 375 -3.69 -33.16 13.47
N SER A 376 -3.86 -32.44 12.36
CA SER A 376 -2.81 -31.58 11.76
C SER A 376 -3.43 -30.38 11.03
N ARG A 377 -2.63 -29.33 10.81
CA ARG A 377 -3.08 -28.13 10.08
C ARG A 377 -3.48 -28.47 8.64
N TYR A 378 -2.75 -29.39 8.00
CA TYR A 378 -3.04 -29.92 6.67
C TYR A 378 -4.37 -30.68 6.62
N ASN A 379 -4.55 -31.69 7.49
CA ASN A 379 -5.76 -32.53 7.47
C ASN A 379 -7.01 -31.70 7.74
N HIS A 380 -6.93 -30.72 8.65
CA HIS A 380 -8.02 -29.78 8.92
C HIS A 380 -8.40 -28.97 7.67
N SER A 381 -7.46 -28.36 6.95
CA SER A 381 -7.79 -27.67 5.69
C SER A 381 -8.28 -28.62 4.58
N ALA A 382 -7.79 -29.86 4.53
CA ALA A 382 -8.25 -30.85 3.56
C ALA A 382 -9.71 -31.29 3.80
N GLU A 383 -10.19 -31.31 5.06
CA GLU A 383 -11.60 -31.55 5.37
C GLU A 383 -12.52 -30.48 4.75
N LEU A 384 -12.06 -29.23 4.59
CA LEU A 384 -12.85 -28.13 4.04
C LEU A 384 -13.26 -28.32 2.59
N VAL A 385 -12.34 -28.85 1.76
CA VAL A 385 -12.57 -29.08 0.32
C VAL A 385 -12.98 -30.51 -0.01
N ASN A 386 -13.18 -31.37 0.99
CA ASN A 386 -13.68 -32.72 0.76
C ASN A 386 -15.19 -32.66 0.38
N PRO A 387 -15.60 -33.04 -0.85
CA PRO A 387 -16.99 -32.95 -1.28
C PRO A 387 -17.92 -33.90 -0.50
N GLY A 388 -17.38 -34.96 0.10
CA GLY A 388 -18.12 -35.89 0.96
C GLY A 388 -18.47 -35.31 2.33
N LEU A 389 -17.80 -34.23 2.77
CA LEU A 389 -18.07 -33.58 4.05
C LEU A 389 -19.05 -32.39 3.91
N GLY A 390 -19.51 -31.89 5.05
CA GLY A 390 -20.51 -30.81 5.13
C GLY A 390 -19.95 -29.39 4.95
N TYR A 391 -18.63 -29.20 5.06
CA TYR A 391 -17.99 -27.87 5.03
C TYR A 391 -18.05 -27.25 3.63
N ARG A 392 -17.37 -27.85 2.65
CA ARG A 392 -17.37 -27.44 1.23
C ARG A 392 -17.03 -25.97 1.04
N CYS A 393 -15.95 -25.53 1.69
CA CYS A 393 -15.53 -24.14 1.71
C CYS A 393 -14.73 -23.76 0.46
N VAL A 394 -14.84 -22.49 0.06
CA VAL A 394 -14.05 -21.90 -1.04
C VAL A 394 -12.87 -21.06 -0.53
N PHE A 395 -12.94 -20.57 0.71
CA PHE A 395 -11.80 -19.97 1.40
C PHE A 395 -11.76 -20.30 2.90
N GLN A 396 -10.61 -20.03 3.53
CA GLN A 396 -10.37 -20.05 4.97
C GLN A 396 -9.60 -18.78 5.35
N THR A 397 -9.94 -18.12 6.47
CA THR A 397 -9.29 -16.89 6.93
C THR A 397 -8.63 -17.04 8.29
N ASN A 398 -7.39 -16.58 8.39
CA ASN A 398 -6.49 -16.77 9.53
C ASN A 398 -5.99 -15.43 10.08
N SER A 399 -6.58 -14.97 11.20
CA SER A 399 -6.15 -13.76 11.92
C SER A 399 -5.14 -14.04 13.05
N TRP A 400 -4.53 -15.23 13.06
CA TRP A 400 -3.51 -15.71 13.99
C TRP A 400 -2.33 -16.31 13.21
N GLY A 401 -1.25 -16.68 13.90
CA GLY A 401 -0.14 -17.40 13.25
C GLY A 401 1.04 -17.64 14.20
N GLY A 402 2.14 -18.14 13.65
CA GLY A 402 3.36 -18.44 14.40
C GLY A 402 4.06 -17.19 14.99
N PRO A 403 5.12 -17.37 15.79
CA PRO A 403 5.99 -16.29 16.24
C PRO A 403 6.51 -15.45 15.05
N ARG A 404 6.60 -14.13 15.23
CA ARG A 404 6.96 -13.20 14.15
C ARG A 404 8.39 -13.44 13.64
N THR A 405 8.59 -13.29 12.33
CA THR A 405 9.87 -13.48 11.63
C THR A 405 9.92 -12.65 10.34
N THR A 406 11.10 -12.36 9.82
CA THR A 406 11.31 -11.86 8.44
C THR A 406 11.45 -12.99 7.42
N SER A 407 11.94 -14.15 7.86
CA SER A 407 12.29 -15.29 7.00
C SER A 407 11.09 -16.19 6.70
N TYR A 408 11.06 -16.71 5.47
CA TYR A 408 10.33 -17.94 5.15
C TYR A 408 10.84 -19.08 6.04
N ASN A 409 9.96 -19.91 6.60
CA ASN A 409 10.36 -21.02 7.47
C ASN A 409 9.45 -22.25 7.28
N SER A 410 9.57 -23.26 8.14
CA SER A 410 8.76 -24.48 8.08
C SER A 410 7.23 -24.24 8.11
N SER A 411 6.74 -23.18 8.77
CA SER A 411 5.32 -22.81 8.73
C SER A 411 4.93 -22.03 7.46
N SER A 412 5.88 -21.42 6.76
CA SER A 412 5.66 -20.90 5.40
C SER A 412 5.59 -22.06 4.40
N GLN A 413 6.48 -23.05 4.56
CA GLN A 413 6.58 -24.24 3.72
C GLN A 413 5.39 -25.20 3.90
N GLU A 414 4.89 -25.38 5.13
CA GLU A 414 3.62 -26.08 5.42
C GLU A 414 2.43 -25.38 4.75
N MET A 415 2.36 -24.05 4.79
CA MET A 415 1.28 -23.29 4.18
C MET A 415 1.33 -23.33 2.64
N ASP A 416 2.52 -23.29 2.04
CA ASP A 416 2.66 -23.49 0.59
C ASP A 416 2.25 -24.89 0.16
N LEU A 417 2.58 -25.94 0.94
CA LEU A 417 2.13 -27.31 0.68
C LEU A 417 0.61 -27.45 0.75
N ILE A 418 -0.02 -26.87 1.79
CA ILE A 418 -1.49 -26.87 1.94
C ILE A 418 -2.16 -26.20 0.74
N LEU A 419 -1.60 -25.14 0.18
CA LEU A 419 -2.21 -24.40 -0.95
C LEU A 419 -1.78 -24.92 -2.33
N PHE A 420 -0.75 -25.75 -2.38
CA PHE A 420 -0.37 -26.53 -3.54
C PHE A 420 -1.33 -27.73 -3.69
N ASP A 421 -1.44 -28.55 -2.64
CA ASP A 421 -2.28 -29.76 -2.64
C ASP A 421 -3.79 -29.44 -2.64
N LEU A 422 -4.22 -28.30 -2.06
CA LEU A 422 -5.61 -27.83 -2.05
C LEU A 422 -5.83 -26.71 -3.08
N GLU A 423 -5.48 -27.03 -4.32
CA GLU A 423 -5.57 -26.25 -5.58
C GLU A 423 -6.73 -25.25 -5.75
N SER A 424 -7.88 -25.47 -5.12
CA SER A 424 -9.06 -24.61 -5.22
C SER A 424 -9.63 -24.21 -3.85
N LEU A 425 -8.73 -24.02 -2.87
CA LEU A 425 -8.94 -23.30 -1.61
C LEU A 425 -8.06 -22.03 -1.58
N VAL A 426 -8.65 -20.86 -1.31
CA VAL A 426 -7.87 -19.66 -0.95
C VAL A 426 -7.70 -19.58 0.57
N ILE A 427 -6.49 -19.27 1.04
CA ILE A 427 -6.24 -18.89 2.44
C ILE A 427 -5.77 -17.43 2.50
N THR A 428 -6.46 -16.62 3.28
CA THR A 428 -6.02 -15.27 3.66
C THR A 428 -5.38 -15.30 5.06
N GLN A 429 -4.26 -14.60 5.21
CA GLN A 429 -3.42 -14.71 6.41
C GLN A 429 -2.91 -13.34 6.84
N SER A 430 -3.18 -12.96 8.11
CA SER A 430 -2.76 -11.67 8.64
C SER A 430 -1.23 -11.54 8.73
N GLN A 431 -0.70 -10.39 8.29
CA GLN A 431 0.73 -10.08 8.40
C GLN A 431 1.19 -9.98 9.87
N SER A 432 0.32 -9.61 10.82
CA SER A 432 0.62 -9.14 12.20
C SER A 432 0.79 -7.62 12.30
N ASN A 433 1.04 -7.14 13.52
CA ASN A 433 1.02 -5.73 13.91
C ASN A 433 2.34 -5.40 14.60
N ALA A 434 3.40 -5.15 13.83
CA ALA A 434 4.75 -4.83 14.34
C ALA A 434 5.31 -3.48 13.87
N GLY A 435 4.66 -2.78 12.94
CA GLY A 435 5.18 -1.55 12.31
C GLY A 435 6.47 -1.74 11.50
N ASN A 436 6.81 -2.98 11.13
CA ASN A 436 8.01 -3.37 10.40
C ASN A 436 7.86 -4.79 9.80
N GLN A 437 8.93 -5.33 9.20
CA GLN A 437 8.97 -6.65 8.56
C GLN A 437 8.84 -7.87 9.51
N MET A 438 8.52 -7.70 10.80
CA MET A 438 8.27 -8.83 11.70
C MET A 438 6.83 -9.35 11.52
N SER A 439 6.64 -10.22 10.53
CA SER A 439 5.32 -10.74 10.15
C SER A 439 5.10 -12.21 10.58
N ARG A 440 3.87 -12.73 10.42
CA ARG A 440 3.58 -14.16 10.60
C ARG A 440 4.29 -14.99 9.52
N PRO A 441 4.94 -16.13 9.86
CA PRO A 441 5.62 -16.95 8.85
C PRO A 441 4.66 -17.50 7.80
N GLN A 442 3.40 -17.78 8.16
CA GLN A 442 2.37 -18.20 7.21
C GLN A 442 2.11 -17.14 6.11
N ALA A 443 2.22 -15.84 6.42
CA ALA A 443 2.00 -14.77 5.43
C ALA A 443 3.13 -14.69 4.38
N TRP A 444 4.32 -15.20 4.70
CA TRP A 444 5.45 -15.31 3.79
C TRP A 444 5.39 -16.49 2.82
N ALA A 445 4.42 -17.41 2.96
CA ALA A 445 4.15 -18.46 1.99
C ALA A 445 3.84 -17.84 0.60
N LYS A 446 4.35 -18.42 -0.47
CA LYS A 446 4.19 -17.92 -1.85
C LYS A 446 2.77 -18.06 -2.38
N ASN A 447 2.05 -19.11 -1.97
CA ASN A 447 0.72 -19.44 -2.47
C ASN A 447 -0.39 -18.81 -1.60
N CYS A 448 -0.09 -18.41 -0.36
CA CYS A 448 -1.04 -17.80 0.58
C CYS A 448 -1.22 -16.30 0.33
N VAL A 449 -2.46 -15.80 0.36
CA VAL A 449 -2.76 -14.37 0.30
C VAL A 449 -2.38 -13.71 1.62
N GLY A 450 -1.21 -13.09 1.66
CA GLY A 450 -0.75 -12.31 2.81
C GLY A 450 -1.47 -10.97 2.87
N VAL A 451 -2.14 -10.66 3.99
CA VAL A 451 -2.96 -9.46 4.15
C VAL A 451 -2.35 -8.46 5.13
N GLY A 452 -2.07 -7.26 4.63
CA GLY A 452 -1.67 -6.08 5.41
C GLY A 452 -2.87 -5.18 5.69
N ALA A 453 -2.63 -3.94 6.11
CA ALA A 453 -3.70 -3.02 6.44
C ALA A 453 -3.30 -1.54 6.35
N ALA A 454 -4.29 -0.68 6.16
CA ALA A 454 -4.21 0.78 6.23
C ALA A 454 -5.13 1.31 7.34
N ASP A 455 -4.72 2.36 8.02
CA ASP A 455 -5.58 3.12 8.93
C ASP A 455 -6.47 4.03 8.06
N HIS A 456 -7.78 3.80 8.05
CA HIS A 456 -8.73 4.38 7.07
C HIS A 456 -9.49 5.59 7.60
N VAL A 457 -9.24 5.96 8.87
CA VAL A 457 -9.73 7.16 9.56
C VAL A 457 -11.25 7.37 9.51
N ASN A 458 -12.00 6.29 9.26
CA ASN A 458 -13.45 6.28 9.05
C ASN A 458 -13.92 7.25 7.94
N THR A 459 -13.40 7.07 6.73
CA THR A 459 -14.01 7.68 5.53
C THR A 459 -14.16 6.70 4.36
N LEU A 460 -14.97 7.08 3.38
CA LEU A 460 -15.12 6.36 2.10
C LEU A 460 -14.05 6.77 1.06
N THR A 461 -13.16 7.71 1.37
CA THR A 461 -12.21 8.27 0.42
C THR A 461 -10.80 7.79 0.74
N PRO A 462 -10.14 6.96 -0.10
CA PRO A 462 -8.81 6.41 0.16
C PRO A 462 -7.66 7.44 0.02
N ASN A 463 -7.90 8.70 0.41
CA ASN A 463 -7.01 9.85 0.27
C ASN A 463 -6.62 10.48 1.63
N ASP A 464 -7.27 10.08 2.74
CA ASP A 464 -6.80 10.33 4.11
C ASP A 464 -6.30 9.05 4.83
N ASP A 465 -6.54 7.87 4.22
CA ASP A 465 -5.91 6.61 4.56
C ASP A 465 -4.37 6.69 4.69
N ASN A 466 -3.85 6.07 5.74
CA ASN A 466 -2.43 6.07 6.10
C ASN A 466 -2.04 4.70 6.72
N ILE A 467 -0.93 4.63 7.47
CA ILE A 467 -0.48 3.38 8.13
C ILE A 467 0.27 3.66 9.42
N SER A 468 -0.13 2.96 10.49
CA SER A 468 0.42 3.11 11.85
C SER A 468 1.22 1.90 12.34
N GLY A 469 0.61 0.70 12.36
CA GLY A 469 1.13 -0.43 13.14
C GLY A 469 1.12 -1.81 12.48
N ALA A 470 0.59 -1.95 11.25
CA ALA A 470 0.64 -3.22 10.53
C ALA A 470 2.09 -3.69 10.28
N SER A 471 2.30 -5.01 10.19
CA SER A 471 3.55 -5.58 9.71
C SER A 471 3.61 -5.51 8.18
N ILE A 472 4.79 -5.21 7.64
CA ILE A 472 5.00 -4.79 6.24
C ILE A 472 5.97 -5.73 5.51
N GLY A 473 6.13 -5.51 4.21
CA GLY A 473 7.12 -6.16 3.35
C GLY A 473 8.46 -5.45 3.20
N PRO A 474 9.26 -5.93 2.22
CA PRO A 474 9.03 -7.16 1.47
C PRO A 474 9.27 -8.38 2.38
N ALA A 475 9.01 -9.59 1.88
CA ALA A 475 9.58 -10.78 2.51
C ALA A 475 11.13 -10.72 2.47
N GLN A 476 11.84 -11.47 3.31
CA GLN A 476 13.31 -11.36 3.39
C GLN A 476 14.05 -11.70 2.07
N ASP A 477 13.49 -12.54 1.21
CA ASP A 477 14.02 -12.80 -0.14
C ASP A 477 13.70 -11.68 -1.16
N GLY A 478 12.87 -10.72 -0.76
CA GLY A 478 12.48 -9.54 -1.52
C GLY A 478 11.21 -9.70 -2.35
N ARG A 479 10.34 -10.68 -2.02
CA ARG A 479 9.00 -10.81 -2.63
C ARG A 479 8.04 -9.75 -2.10
N VAL A 480 7.16 -9.26 -2.97
CA VAL A 480 6.06 -8.35 -2.65
C VAL A 480 5.07 -9.04 -1.71
N LYS A 481 4.99 -8.55 -0.48
CA LYS A 481 4.06 -8.95 0.57
C LYS A 481 3.74 -7.72 1.41
N PRO A 482 2.50 -7.46 1.86
CA PRO A 482 1.29 -8.23 1.57
C PRO A 482 0.95 -8.19 0.08
N GLU A 483 -0.05 -8.97 -0.34
CA GLU A 483 -0.61 -8.86 -1.70
C GLU A 483 -1.79 -7.91 -1.74
N LEU A 484 -2.54 -7.84 -0.63
CA LEU A 484 -3.74 -7.01 -0.49
C LEU A 484 -3.77 -6.41 0.91
N ALA A 485 -4.46 -5.28 1.05
CA ALA A 485 -4.75 -4.67 2.36
C ALA A 485 -6.21 -4.21 2.47
N SER A 486 -6.64 -3.96 3.70
CA SER A 486 -7.95 -3.41 4.08
C SER A 486 -7.79 -2.68 5.43
N PHE A 487 -8.86 -2.43 6.15
CA PHE A 487 -8.89 -1.52 7.31
C PHE A 487 -8.15 -2.06 8.56
N TYR A 488 -7.41 -1.18 9.22
CA TYR A 488 -6.61 -1.47 10.43
C TYR A 488 -7.31 -1.05 11.73
N ASP A 489 -8.14 -0.01 11.72
CA ASP A 489 -8.68 0.64 12.93
C ASP A 489 -10.22 0.55 13.05
N ASN A 490 -10.69 0.74 14.30
CA ASN A 490 -12.06 0.87 14.85
C ASN A 490 -13.23 0.02 14.31
N ILE A 491 -12.97 -0.99 13.47
CA ILE A 491 -13.89 -2.00 12.94
C ILE A 491 -14.98 -2.40 13.95
N ARG A 492 -16.23 -2.00 13.66
CA ARG A 492 -17.40 -2.40 14.44
C ARG A 492 -17.81 -3.84 14.14
N THR A 493 -17.75 -4.73 15.10
CA THR A 493 -18.17 -6.13 14.86
C THR A 493 -18.58 -6.85 16.15
N THR A 494 -19.01 -8.11 16.03
CA THR A 494 -19.46 -8.95 17.15
C THR A 494 -18.34 -9.17 18.18
N SER A 495 -18.68 -9.17 19.47
CA SER A 495 -17.79 -9.53 20.58
C SER A 495 -18.42 -10.64 21.43
N ASN A 496 -17.64 -11.30 22.30
CA ASN A 496 -18.13 -12.48 23.04
C ASN A 496 -18.62 -12.20 24.49
N SER A 497 -18.89 -10.94 24.85
CA SER A 497 -19.30 -10.57 26.22
C SER A 497 -20.77 -10.87 26.54
N SER A 498 -21.63 -10.96 25.52
CA SER A 498 -22.97 -11.56 25.57
C SER A 498 -23.32 -12.12 24.19
N THR A 499 -24.48 -12.79 24.06
CA THR A 499 -25.03 -13.23 22.76
C THR A 499 -25.52 -12.06 21.88
N THR A 500 -25.42 -10.81 22.35
CA THR A 500 -25.90 -9.60 21.67
C THR A 500 -24.86 -8.47 21.72
N SER A 501 -23.60 -8.78 22.02
CA SER A 501 -22.55 -7.78 22.25
C SER A 501 -21.72 -7.51 21.01
N TYR A 502 -21.37 -6.24 20.81
CA TYR A 502 -20.49 -5.78 19.74
C TYR A 502 -19.24 -5.12 20.34
N THR A 503 -18.34 -4.64 19.49
CA THR A 503 -17.17 -3.81 19.83
C THR A 503 -16.95 -2.80 18.70
N ASN A 504 -16.45 -1.61 19.03
CA ASN A 504 -16.08 -0.53 18.09
C ASN A 504 -14.55 -0.28 18.10
N SER A 505 -13.78 -1.29 18.51
CA SER A 505 -12.32 -1.19 18.62
C SER A 505 -11.63 -2.51 18.26
N PHE A 506 -12.26 -3.30 17.38
CA PHE A 506 -11.52 -4.34 16.68
C PHE A 506 -10.64 -3.71 15.60
N GLY A 507 -9.64 -4.45 15.12
CA GLY A 507 -8.64 -3.92 14.22
C GLY A 507 -7.35 -4.72 14.22
N GLY A 508 -6.26 -4.07 13.83
CA GLY A 508 -5.05 -4.74 13.38
C GLY A 508 -5.22 -5.35 11.99
N THR A 509 -4.17 -6.00 11.50
CA THR A 509 -4.27 -6.90 10.33
C THR A 509 -5.26 -8.06 10.57
N SER A 510 -5.60 -8.36 11.83
CA SER A 510 -6.70 -9.25 12.22
C SER A 510 -8.09 -8.78 11.78
N GLY A 511 -8.28 -7.48 11.50
CA GLY A 511 -9.50 -6.91 10.92
C GLY A 511 -9.46 -6.88 9.39
N ALA A 512 -8.37 -6.39 8.80
CA ALA A 512 -8.21 -6.40 7.34
C ALA A 512 -8.33 -7.81 6.71
N THR A 513 -7.82 -8.84 7.38
CA THR A 513 -7.79 -10.23 6.84
C THR A 513 -9.19 -10.83 6.57
N PRO A 514 -10.16 -10.81 7.50
CA PRO A 514 -11.53 -11.25 7.22
C PRO A 514 -12.28 -10.36 6.22
N ILE A 515 -12.02 -9.06 6.14
CA ILE A 515 -12.67 -8.18 5.13
C ILE A 515 -12.19 -8.54 3.71
N VAL A 516 -10.89 -8.76 3.53
CA VAL A 516 -10.32 -9.28 2.26
C VAL A 516 -10.89 -10.68 1.96
N ALA A 517 -10.99 -11.57 2.96
CA ALA A 517 -11.56 -12.90 2.78
C ALA A 517 -13.03 -12.88 2.35
N GLY A 518 -13.84 -11.99 2.95
CA GLY A 518 -15.23 -11.77 2.55
C GLY A 518 -15.36 -11.29 1.09
N SER A 519 -14.41 -10.47 0.64
CA SER A 519 -14.33 -10.05 -0.77
C SER A 519 -14.05 -11.23 -1.73
N PHE A 520 -13.19 -12.20 -1.34
CA PHE A 520 -13.04 -13.45 -2.08
C PHE A 520 -14.36 -14.24 -2.12
N GLY A 521 -15.11 -14.32 -1.02
CA GLY A 521 -16.42 -14.97 -1.00
C GLY A 521 -17.42 -14.38 -2.00
N LEU A 522 -17.51 -13.04 -2.08
CA LEU A 522 -18.36 -12.35 -3.04
C LEU A 522 -17.88 -12.57 -4.48
N PHE A 523 -16.57 -12.62 -4.72
CA PHE A 523 -16.01 -13.05 -6.01
C PHE A 523 -16.44 -14.49 -6.38
N TYR A 524 -16.38 -15.44 -5.45
CA TYR A 524 -16.84 -16.81 -5.72
C TYR A 524 -18.34 -16.88 -6.03
N GLN A 525 -19.17 -16.02 -5.44
CA GLN A 525 -20.60 -15.90 -5.81
C GLN A 525 -20.78 -15.31 -7.22
N MET A 526 -20.02 -14.26 -7.56
CA MET A 526 -20.02 -13.65 -8.90
C MET A 526 -19.60 -14.67 -9.98
N TRP A 527 -18.53 -15.42 -9.73
CA TRP A 527 -18.06 -16.50 -10.60
C TRP A 527 -19.10 -17.63 -10.71
N HIS A 528 -19.72 -18.05 -9.60
CA HIS A 528 -20.79 -19.07 -9.65
C HIS A 528 -21.99 -18.63 -10.52
N ASN A 529 -22.25 -17.33 -10.64
CA ASN A 529 -23.28 -16.77 -11.52
C ASN A 529 -22.81 -16.56 -12.98
N GLY A 530 -21.56 -16.91 -13.32
CA GLY A 530 -21.05 -16.89 -14.69
C GLY A 530 -20.81 -15.48 -15.26
N ILE A 531 -20.76 -14.44 -14.43
CA ILE A 531 -20.81 -13.04 -14.92
C ILE A 531 -19.57 -12.61 -15.72
N PHE A 532 -18.48 -13.38 -15.63
CA PHE A 532 -17.24 -13.18 -16.39
C PHE A 532 -17.18 -14.03 -17.67
N GLY A 533 -18.29 -14.69 -18.06
CA GLY A 533 -18.33 -15.64 -19.17
C GLY A 533 -17.71 -17.00 -18.84
N ASN A 534 -17.60 -17.32 -17.55
CA ASN A 534 -16.93 -18.51 -17.03
C ASN A 534 -17.88 -19.73 -16.90
N PRO A 535 -17.35 -20.97 -16.86
CA PRO A 535 -18.14 -22.17 -16.62
C PRO A 535 -18.76 -22.17 -15.21
N THR A 536 -19.91 -22.82 -15.07
CA THR A 536 -20.68 -22.90 -13.81
C THR A 536 -21.25 -24.30 -13.57
N ALA A 537 -21.52 -24.62 -12.29
CA ALA A 537 -22.06 -25.88 -11.81
C ALA A 537 -23.13 -25.63 -10.73
N THR A 538 -23.67 -26.68 -10.09
CA THR A 538 -24.90 -26.57 -9.28
C THR A 538 -24.75 -25.86 -7.93
N THR A 539 -23.52 -25.54 -7.50
CA THR A 539 -23.23 -24.84 -6.24
C THR A 539 -21.99 -23.96 -6.38
N VAL A 540 -21.86 -22.92 -5.55
CA VAL A 540 -20.64 -22.06 -5.50
C VAL A 540 -19.38 -22.90 -5.34
N PHE A 541 -19.42 -23.92 -4.48
CA PHE A 541 -18.31 -24.84 -4.28
C PHE A 541 -17.94 -25.61 -5.56
N GLN A 542 -18.91 -26.07 -6.36
CA GLN A 542 -18.62 -26.77 -7.62
C GLN A 542 -18.23 -25.84 -8.77
N SER A 543 -18.69 -24.58 -8.78
CA SER A 543 -18.29 -23.60 -9.80
C SER A 543 -16.90 -23.01 -9.56
N ARG A 544 -16.33 -23.13 -8.34
CA ARG A 544 -15.16 -22.34 -7.92
C ARG A 544 -13.95 -22.55 -8.87
N PRO A 545 -13.26 -21.48 -9.27
CA PRO A 545 -12.01 -21.60 -10.02
C PRO A 545 -10.87 -22.07 -9.12
N LYS A 546 -9.70 -22.30 -9.73
CA LYS A 546 -8.44 -22.57 -9.02
C LYS A 546 -8.04 -21.35 -8.14
N ASN A 547 -7.25 -21.59 -7.09
CA ASN A 547 -6.96 -20.57 -6.07
C ASN A 547 -6.08 -19.42 -6.59
N THR A 548 -5.19 -19.72 -7.52
CA THR A 548 -4.46 -18.84 -8.44
C THR A 548 -5.39 -17.88 -9.18
N THR A 549 -6.41 -18.38 -9.88
CA THR A 549 -7.36 -17.57 -10.65
C THR A 549 -8.14 -16.61 -9.77
N ALA A 550 -8.64 -17.06 -8.63
CA ALA A 550 -9.31 -16.18 -7.66
C ALA A 550 -8.38 -15.04 -7.20
N ARG A 551 -7.11 -15.36 -6.96
CA ARG A 551 -6.04 -14.42 -6.55
C ARG A 551 -5.67 -13.44 -7.67
N ALA A 552 -5.51 -13.92 -8.90
CA ALA A 552 -5.24 -13.11 -10.09
C ALA A 552 -6.39 -12.12 -10.39
N PHE A 553 -7.65 -12.58 -10.30
CA PHE A 553 -8.82 -11.70 -10.39
C PHE A 553 -8.82 -10.63 -9.29
N MET A 554 -8.59 -11.01 -8.03
CA MET A 554 -8.59 -10.02 -6.93
C MET A 554 -7.46 -8.98 -7.08
N ILE A 555 -6.28 -9.40 -7.53
CA ILE A 555 -5.11 -8.51 -7.76
C ILE A 555 -5.28 -7.63 -9.00
N ALA A 556 -5.77 -8.17 -10.13
CA ALA A 556 -6.11 -7.38 -11.31
C ALA A 556 -7.26 -6.40 -11.02
N GLY A 557 -8.26 -6.82 -10.24
CA GLY A 557 -9.35 -5.99 -9.74
C GLY A 557 -8.91 -4.90 -8.75
N ALA A 558 -7.88 -5.15 -7.93
CA ALA A 558 -7.51 -4.29 -6.81
C ALA A 558 -7.24 -2.81 -7.17
N ARG A 559 -7.67 -1.90 -6.30
CA ARG A 559 -7.41 -0.46 -6.37
C ARG A 559 -6.23 -0.11 -5.48
N GLN A 560 -5.22 0.56 -6.02
CA GLN A 560 -4.06 0.99 -5.26
C GLN A 560 -4.36 2.31 -4.53
N TRP A 561 -3.88 2.44 -3.28
CA TRP A 561 -3.78 3.73 -2.62
C TRP A 561 -2.71 4.58 -3.32
N ASN A 562 -2.93 5.89 -3.43
CA ASN A 562 -2.14 6.74 -4.32
C ASN A 562 -0.85 7.27 -3.66
N TRP A 563 0.14 6.41 -3.47
CA TRP A 563 1.53 6.86 -3.25
C TRP A 563 2.23 7.10 -4.60
N PRO A 564 3.09 8.13 -4.73
CA PRO A 564 3.30 9.26 -3.83
C PRO A 564 2.31 10.42 -4.08
N GLY A 565 1.27 10.22 -4.90
CA GLY A 565 0.39 11.30 -5.40
C GLY A 565 -0.53 11.94 -4.36
N VAL A 566 -0.77 11.30 -3.22
CA VAL A 566 -1.56 11.84 -2.11
C VAL A 566 -0.75 11.81 -0.80
N PRO A 567 -0.67 12.93 -0.03
CA PRO A 567 0.22 13.02 1.13
C PRO A 567 -0.07 12.06 2.29
N ALA A 568 -1.32 11.73 2.58
CA ALA A 568 -1.66 10.78 3.67
C ALA A 568 -1.15 9.37 3.35
N ASN A 569 -1.36 8.95 2.10
CA ASN A 569 -0.90 7.69 1.53
C ASN A 569 0.63 7.59 1.34
N SER A 570 1.41 8.59 1.74
CA SER A 570 2.87 8.61 1.55
C SER A 570 3.60 7.45 2.25
N GLY A 571 3.00 6.87 3.31
CA GLY A 571 3.47 5.64 3.95
C GLY A 571 2.98 4.33 3.31
N LEU A 572 2.01 4.38 2.40
CA LEU A 572 1.35 3.22 1.78
C LEU A 572 2.03 2.81 0.46
N ASP A 573 3.34 2.57 0.47
CA ASP A 573 4.05 2.01 -0.69
C ASP A 573 3.82 0.50 -0.89
N ARG A 574 4.47 -0.11 -1.88
CA ARG A 574 4.24 -1.51 -2.30
C ARG A 574 4.39 -2.51 -1.14
N ASP A 575 5.33 -2.27 -0.22
CA ASP A 575 5.55 -3.09 0.97
C ASP A 575 4.39 -3.04 1.98
N LYS A 576 3.46 -2.08 1.85
CA LYS A 576 2.42 -1.79 2.85
C LYS A 576 1.05 -2.17 2.33
N GLN A 577 0.73 -1.77 1.09
CA GLN A 577 -0.56 -2.09 0.46
C GLN A 577 -0.52 -3.33 -0.46
N GLY A 578 0.66 -3.83 -0.83
CA GLY A 578 0.77 -4.85 -1.87
C GLY A 578 0.26 -4.34 -3.21
N TRP A 579 -0.63 -5.08 -3.84
CA TRP A 579 -1.28 -4.70 -5.10
C TRP A 579 -2.53 -3.82 -4.91
N GLY A 580 -2.88 -3.48 -3.66
CA GLY A 580 -3.93 -2.55 -3.29
C GLY A 580 -5.03 -3.18 -2.43
N HIS A 581 -6.21 -2.57 -2.43
CA HIS A 581 -7.40 -3.08 -1.77
C HIS A 581 -8.36 -3.77 -2.74
N PRO A 582 -9.15 -4.77 -2.28
CA PRO A 582 -10.29 -5.30 -3.03
C PRO A 582 -11.24 -4.20 -3.50
N ASP A 583 -11.73 -4.34 -4.74
CA ASP A 583 -12.62 -3.40 -5.42
C ASP A 583 -13.65 -4.22 -6.23
N LEU A 584 -14.67 -4.72 -5.53
CA LEU A 584 -15.70 -5.58 -6.08
C LEU A 584 -16.59 -4.84 -7.09
N GLN A 585 -16.77 -3.53 -6.89
CA GLN A 585 -17.42 -2.69 -7.89
C GLN A 585 -16.61 -2.69 -9.19
N ARG A 586 -15.28 -2.49 -9.18
CA ARG A 586 -14.49 -2.57 -10.43
C ARG A 586 -14.62 -3.95 -11.08
N LEU A 587 -14.54 -5.03 -10.32
CA LEU A 587 -14.71 -6.39 -10.88
C LEU A 587 -16.07 -6.57 -11.55
N TYR A 588 -17.15 -6.08 -10.93
CA TYR A 588 -18.47 -6.10 -11.56
C TYR A 588 -18.55 -5.18 -12.77
N ASP A 589 -18.12 -3.92 -12.68
CA ASP A 589 -18.21 -2.94 -13.78
C ASP A 589 -17.37 -3.34 -15.01
N TYR A 590 -16.23 -4.02 -14.79
CA TYR A 590 -15.39 -4.59 -15.85
C TYR A 590 -15.72 -6.05 -16.18
N ARG A 591 -16.83 -6.64 -15.70
CA ARG A 591 -17.16 -8.08 -15.93
C ARG A 591 -17.20 -8.50 -17.41
N SER A 592 -17.56 -7.58 -18.31
CA SER A 592 -17.54 -7.75 -19.78
C SER A 592 -16.32 -7.10 -20.46
N ARG A 593 -15.28 -6.79 -19.69
CA ARG A 593 -13.97 -6.25 -20.11
C ARG A 593 -12.80 -6.98 -19.41
N ILE A 594 -12.96 -8.28 -19.18
CA ILE A 594 -11.93 -9.16 -18.60
C ILE A 594 -11.68 -10.33 -19.54
N TYR A 595 -10.41 -10.65 -19.78
CA TYR A 595 -9.93 -11.92 -20.34
C TYR A 595 -9.21 -12.68 -19.22
N TYR A 596 -9.31 -14.02 -19.20
CA TYR A 596 -8.64 -14.83 -18.19
C TYR A 596 -8.27 -16.23 -18.69
N VAL A 597 -7.35 -16.87 -17.97
CA VAL A 597 -6.96 -18.29 -18.03
C VAL A 597 -7.14 -18.85 -16.63
N ASP A 598 -7.86 -19.97 -16.50
CA ASP A 598 -8.10 -20.68 -15.23
C ASP A 598 -7.39 -22.05 -15.27
N GLU A 599 -6.06 -22.01 -15.41
CA GLU A 599 -5.18 -23.18 -15.54
C GLU A 599 -5.56 -24.14 -16.70
N THR A 600 -6.12 -23.58 -17.77
CA THR A 600 -6.41 -24.30 -19.02
C THR A 600 -5.20 -24.47 -19.93
N ASP A 601 -4.15 -23.68 -19.67
CA ASP A 601 -2.96 -23.56 -20.50
C ASP A 601 -1.75 -24.05 -19.69
N PHE A 602 -0.93 -24.89 -20.33
CA PHE A 602 0.23 -25.54 -19.71
C PHE A 602 1.49 -25.33 -20.55
N LEU A 603 2.63 -25.17 -19.87
CA LEU A 603 3.93 -24.90 -20.48
C LEU A 603 4.98 -25.88 -19.98
N THR A 604 5.73 -26.52 -20.88
CA THR A 604 7.00 -27.15 -20.50
C THR A 604 8.12 -26.12 -20.46
N ASN A 605 9.24 -26.47 -19.80
CA ASN A 605 10.37 -25.55 -19.61
C ASN A 605 10.86 -24.89 -20.92
N LEU A 606 11.02 -23.56 -20.89
CA LEU A 606 11.34 -22.66 -22.01
C LEU A 606 10.26 -22.47 -23.09
N GLN A 607 9.03 -22.99 -22.91
CA GLN A 607 7.90 -22.64 -23.78
C GLN A 607 7.22 -21.33 -23.37
N SER A 608 6.39 -20.79 -24.26
CA SER A 608 5.49 -19.68 -23.96
C SER A 608 4.14 -19.81 -24.66
N THR A 609 3.09 -19.33 -23.99
CA THR A 609 1.75 -19.09 -24.54
C THR A 609 1.61 -17.62 -24.92
N SER A 610 0.65 -17.29 -25.78
CA SER A 610 0.45 -15.94 -26.29
C SER A 610 -1.04 -15.64 -26.49
N HIS A 611 -1.52 -14.60 -25.81
CA HIS A 611 -2.92 -14.18 -25.76
C HIS A 611 -3.04 -12.80 -26.41
N ALA A 612 -3.60 -12.74 -27.62
CA ALA A 612 -3.92 -11.50 -28.29
C ALA A 612 -5.28 -10.97 -27.81
N VAL A 613 -5.28 -9.77 -27.21
CA VAL A 613 -6.43 -9.16 -26.53
C VAL A 613 -6.66 -7.73 -27.01
N THR A 614 -7.92 -7.30 -27.18
CA THR A 614 -8.24 -5.96 -27.69
C THR A 614 -8.54 -4.97 -26.57
N VAL A 615 -7.72 -3.93 -26.42
CA VAL A 615 -8.06 -2.75 -25.61
C VAL A 615 -9.02 -1.85 -26.41
N PRO A 616 -10.23 -1.54 -25.91
CA PRO A 616 -11.19 -0.70 -26.62
C PRO A 616 -10.80 0.78 -26.63
N ALA A 617 -11.34 1.53 -27.59
CA ALA A 617 -11.10 2.97 -27.70
C ALA A 617 -11.60 3.73 -26.46
N GLY A 618 -10.72 4.55 -25.87
CA GLY A 618 -11.03 5.33 -24.66
C GLY A 618 -10.97 4.54 -23.35
N GLU A 619 -10.35 3.35 -23.33
CA GLU A 619 -10.05 2.66 -22.09
C GLU A 619 -9.05 3.45 -21.22
N THR A 620 -9.26 3.41 -19.90
CA THR A 620 -8.50 4.18 -18.91
C THR A 620 -7.49 3.35 -18.13
N LEU A 621 -7.64 2.02 -18.16
CA LEU A 621 -6.84 1.09 -17.38
C LEU A 621 -6.68 -0.26 -18.11
N PHE A 622 -5.45 -0.73 -18.21
CA PHE A 622 -5.12 -2.13 -18.50
C PHE A 622 -4.38 -2.70 -17.30
N LYS A 623 -4.81 -3.85 -16.77
CA LYS A 623 -4.09 -4.59 -15.73
C LYS A 623 -4.06 -6.08 -16.07
N ALA A 624 -2.89 -6.60 -16.42
CA ALA A 624 -2.61 -8.03 -16.47
C ALA A 624 -1.98 -8.50 -15.15
N CYS A 625 -2.46 -9.62 -14.61
CA CYS A 625 -1.91 -10.31 -13.44
C CYS A 625 -1.75 -11.81 -13.75
N LEU A 626 -0.53 -12.31 -13.63
CA LEU A 626 -0.13 -13.71 -13.75
C LEU A 626 0.14 -14.28 -12.35
N THR A 627 -0.37 -15.49 -12.05
CA THR A 627 -0.08 -16.21 -10.80
C THR A 627 0.00 -17.72 -11.06
N TRP A 628 0.84 -18.44 -10.31
CA TRP A 628 0.96 -19.91 -10.38
C TRP A 628 1.12 -20.53 -8.98
N ARG A 629 0.82 -21.84 -8.85
CA ARG A 629 1.06 -22.62 -7.62
C ARG A 629 2.52 -23.08 -7.56
N ASP A 630 3.41 -22.23 -7.07
CA ASP A 630 4.83 -22.60 -6.95
C ASP A 630 5.06 -23.64 -5.83
N ASN A 631 5.90 -24.66 -6.06
CA ASN A 631 6.11 -25.78 -5.11
C ASN A 631 6.63 -25.29 -3.74
N PRO A 632 6.42 -26.02 -2.63
CA PRO A 632 6.91 -25.60 -1.30
C PRO A 632 8.41 -25.26 -1.27
N GLY A 633 8.74 -24.04 -0.87
CA GLY A 633 10.09 -23.47 -0.99
C GLY A 633 11.11 -24.12 -0.06
N THR A 634 12.37 -24.19 -0.50
CA THR A 634 13.47 -24.72 0.32
C THR A 634 13.76 -23.77 1.49
N VAL A 635 13.50 -24.21 2.72
CA VAL A 635 13.64 -23.39 3.94
C VAL A 635 15.08 -22.95 4.23
N SER A 636 16.08 -23.70 3.76
CA SER A 636 17.51 -23.37 3.91
C SER A 636 18.09 -22.52 2.77
N ALA A 637 17.27 -22.07 1.81
CA ALA A 637 17.70 -21.18 0.74
C ALA A 637 17.52 -19.70 1.12
N THR A 638 18.07 -18.79 0.31
CA THR A 638 17.89 -17.32 0.47
C THR A 638 16.92 -16.70 -0.53
N GLN A 639 16.42 -17.50 -1.48
CA GLN A 639 15.26 -17.24 -2.33
C GLN A 639 14.40 -18.49 -2.28
N HIS A 640 13.08 -18.34 -2.29
CA HIS A 640 12.17 -19.48 -2.07
C HIS A 640 11.32 -19.83 -3.30
N LEU A 641 11.35 -19.03 -4.37
CA LEU A 641 10.76 -19.37 -5.67
C LEU A 641 11.42 -20.63 -6.25
N ILE A 642 10.64 -21.53 -6.85
CA ILE A 642 11.13 -22.78 -7.47
C ILE A 642 10.99 -22.71 -9.00
N ASN A 643 9.84 -22.30 -9.51
CA ASN A 643 9.59 -22.08 -10.93
C ASN A 643 9.43 -20.58 -11.23
N ASN A 644 10.10 -20.10 -12.29
CA ASN A 644 10.00 -18.73 -12.81
C ASN A 644 9.14 -18.72 -14.08
N LEU A 645 8.00 -18.06 -14.03
CA LEU A 645 7.15 -17.77 -15.18
C LEU A 645 7.12 -16.25 -15.40
N ASP A 646 7.57 -15.78 -16.55
CA ASP A 646 7.67 -14.36 -16.87
C ASP A 646 6.41 -13.90 -17.64
N LEU A 647 5.84 -12.76 -17.26
CA LEU A 647 4.76 -12.06 -17.96
C LEU A 647 5.38 -11.00 -18.89
N ARG A 648 5.18 -11.15 -20.20
CA ARG A 648 5.58 -10.15 -21.20
C ARG A 648 4.35 -9.58 -21.90
N VAL A 649 4.22 -8.26 -21.91
CA VAL A 649 3.07 -7.55 -22.50
C VAL A 649 3.57 -6.57 -23.55
N THR A 650 3.08 -6.71 -24.79
CA THR A 650 3.47 -5.88 -25.94
C THR A 650 2.29 -5.06 -26.44
N SER A 651 2.46 -3.74 -26.57
CA SER A 651 1.44 -2.81 -27.05
C SER A 651 1.26 -2.86 -28.58
N PRO A 652 0.17 -2.27 -29.14
CA PRO A 652 -0.01 -2.13 -30.59
C PRO A 652 1.00 -1.16 -31.25
N SER A 653 1.90 -0.52 -30.47
CA SER A 653 3.04 0.27 -30.94
C SER A 653 4.40 -0.40 -30.66
N GLY A 654 4.40 -1.67 -30.26
CA GLY A 654 5.62 -2.44 -29.98
C GLY A 654 6.33 -2.07 -28.67
N GLN A 655 5.65 -1.37 -27.75
CA GLN A 655 6.21 -1.12 -26.41
C GLN A 655 6.08 -2.38 -25.55
N VAL A 656 7.21 -2.85 -25.02
CA VAL A 656 7.30 -4.07 -24.20
C VAL A 656 7.39 -3.72 -22.72
N TYR A 657 6.47 -4.29 -21.95
CA TYR A 657 6.44 -4.29 -20.50
C TYR A 657 6.74 -5.72 -20.03
N LEU A 658 7.57 -5.85 -18.99
CA LEU A 658 7.78 -7.10 -18.27
C LEU A 658 7.06 -7.01 -16.91
N GLY A 659 6.66 -8.15 -16.36
CA GLY A 659 5.98 -8.20 -15.07
C GLY A 659 6.78 -7.54 -13.96
N ASN A 660 6.05 -6.84 -13.08
CA ASN A 660 6.55 -6.12 -11.91
C ASN A 660 7.53 -4.96 -12.18
N VAL A 661 8.02 -4.77 -13.42
CA VAL A 661 8.98 -3.70 -13.76
C VAL A 661 8.39 -2.30 -13.48
N GLY A 662 9.05 -1.58 -12.58
CA GLY A 662 8.61 -0.28 -12.09
C GLY A 662 7.46 -0.34 -11.07
N LEU A 663 6.81 -1.49 -10.88
CA LEU A 663 5.82 -1.68 -9.82
C LEU A 663 6.46 -1.99 -8.47
N THR A 664 7.64 -2.63 -8.47
CA THR A 664 8.47 -2.81 -7.27
C THR A 664 9.96 -2.72 -7.59
N ASN A 665 10.78 -2.48 -6.57
CA ASN A 665 12.24 -2.62 -6.62
C ASN A 665 12.74 -3.95 -6.04
N ASN A 666 11.84 -4.80 -5.52
CA ASN A 666 12.15 -6.09 -4.89
C ASN A 666 13.16 -5.99 -3.71
N ALA A 667 13.13 -4.85 -3.01
CA ALA A 667 13.87 -4.47 -1.81
C ALA A 667 12.94 -3.69 -0.85
N SER A 668 13.43 -3.19 0.29
CA SER A 668 12.56 -2.48 1.25
C SER A 668 12.53 -0.96 1.01
N GLY A 669 11.31 -0.42 0.93
CA GLY A 669 11.01 0.99 0.77
C GLY A 669 10.89 1.45 -0.69
N SER A 670 10.01 2.44 -0.92
CA SER A 670 9.51 2.94 -2.22
C SER A 670 10.51 3.46 -3.26
N ALA A 671 11.82 3.37 -3.05
CA ALA A 671 12.83 3.95 -3.94
C ALA A 671 12.90 3.20 -5.29
N GLY A 672 12.28 3.76 -6.33
CA GLY A 672 12.19 3.15 -7.66
C GLY A 672 10.87 2.42 -7.93
N GLU A 673 9.88 2.53 -7.04
CA GLU A 673 8.54 1.95 -7.20
C GLU A 673 7.51 2.96 -7.70
N ALA A 674 6.50 2.47 -8.40
CA ALA A 674 5.39 3.26 -8.93
C ALA A 674 4.06 2.47 -8.96
N LEU A 675 2.96 3.20 -9.20
CA LEU A 675 1.62 2.67 -9.39
C LEU A 675 1.41 1.94 -10.73
N PHE A 676 2.24 2.22 -11.72
CA PHE A 676 2.11 1.74 -13.10
C PHE A 676 3.45 1.25 -13.65
N SER A 677 3.41 0.27 -14.54
CA SER A 677 4.59 -0.42 -15.07
C SER A 677 5.41 0.47 -15.99
N SER A 678 6.73 0.29 -15.94
CA SER A 678 7.67 0.89 -16.90
C SER A 678 7.99 -0.09 -18.03
N THR A 679 8.41 0.44 -19.19
CA THR A 679 8.87 -0.39 -20.32
C THR A 679 10.35 -0.78 -20.15
N GLY A 680 10.74 -1.91 -20.76
CA GLY A 680 12.09 -2.45 -20.64
C GLY A 680 12.36 -3.09 -19.28
N GLY A 681 13.50 -2.76 -18.65
CA GLY A 681 13.92 -3.33 -17.37
C GLY A 681 14.48 -4.75 -17.47
N SER A 682 14.10 -5.62 -16.54
CA SER A 682 14.46 -7.05 -16.48
C SER A 682 13.31 -7.80 -15.81
N ALA A 683 13.10 -9.07 -16.15
CA ALA A 683 12.03 -9.90 -15.59
C ALA A 683 12.16 -10.07 -14.06
N ASP A 684 11.06 -10.43 -13.39
CA ASP A 684 11.14 -10.83 -11.99
C ASP A 684 11.86 -12.17 -11.85
N THR A 685 12.42 -12.42 -10.67
CA THR A 685 13.18 -13.64 -10.33
C THR A 685 12.89 -14.08 -8.88
N LYS A 686 11.77 -13.61 -8.32
CA LYS A 686 11.39 -13.75 -6.92
C LYS A 686 9.91 -14.04 -6.74
N ASN A 687 9.03 -13.31 -7.43
CA ASN A 687 7.60 -13.32 -7.17
C ASN A 687 6.87 -14.39 -8.00
N SER A 688 6.05 -15.23 -7.34
CA SER A 688 5.09 -16.14 -8.00
C SER A 688 3.80 -15.42 -8.43
N VAL A 689 3.91 -14.11 -8.66
CA VAL A 689 2.85 -13.14 -8.97
C VAL A 689 3.51 -12.03 -9.79
N GLU A 690 3.18 -11.94 -11.07
CA GLU A 690 3.69 -10.90 -11.96
C GLU A 690 2.56 -10.00 -12.48
N ASN A 691 2.81 -8.69 -12.54
CA ASN A 691 1.81 -7.68 -12.89
C ASN A 691 2.30 -6.70 -13.95
N VAL A 692 1.43 -6.38 -14.91
CA VAL A 692 1.61 -5.25 -15.83
C VAL A 692 0.40 -4.31 -15.75
N PHE A 693 0.60 -3.11 -15.20
CA PHE A 693 -0.46 -2.11 -15.00
C PHE A 693 -0.16 -0.88 -15.87
N VAL A 694 -1.02 -0.56 -16.83
CA VAL A 694 -0.88 0.59 -17.75
C VAL A 694 -2.09 1.52 -17.61
N GLN A 695 -1.83 2.80 -17.35
CA GLN A 695 -2.86 3.84 -17.33
C GLN A 695 -3.07 4.42 -18.73
N ASN A 696 -4.33 4.67 -19.11
CA ASN A 696 -4.73 5.17 -20.43
C ASN A 696 -4.11 4.35 -21.60
N PRO A 697 -4.30 3.01 -21.62
CA PRO A 697 -3.66 2.13 -22.60
C PRO A 697 -4.04 2.49 -24.05
N GLN A 698 -3.08 2.33 -24.97
CA GLN A 698 -3.34 2.47 -26.40
C GLN A 698 -4.43 1.48 -26.85
N ALA A 699 -5.45 1.98 -27.56
CA ALA A 699 -6.48 1.14 -28.14
C ALA A 699 -5.95 0.28 -29.30
N GLY A 700 -6.47 -0.94 -29.43
CA GLY A 700 -6.03 -1.94 -30.43
C GLY A 700 -5.62 -3.26 -29.79
N THR A 701 -4.99 -4.14 -30.58
CA THR A 701 -4.55 -5.45 -30.12
C THR A 701 -3.23 -5.36 -29.34
N TRP A 702 -3.27 -5.80 -28.08
CA TRP A 702 -2.10 -6.08 -27.26
C TRP A 702 -1.81 -7.57 -27.30
N VAL A 703 -0.54 -7.94 -27.14
CA VAL A 703 -0.11 -9.34 -27.04
C VAL A 703 0.40 -9.58 -25.62
N VAL A 704 -0.18 -10.56 -24.93
CA VAL A 704 0.21 -10.95 -23.56
C VAL A 704 0.76 -12.36 -23.60
N GLU A 705 2.04 -12.51 -23.30
CA GLU A 705 2.78 -13.76 -23.32
C GLU A 705 3.13 -14.19 -21.90
N VAL A 706 2.99 -15.49 -21.63
CA VAL A 706 3.45 -16.13 -20.39
C VAL A 706 4.55 -17.11 -20.77
N ILE A 707 5.72 -16.98 -20.15
CA ILE A 707 6.96 -17.65 -20.57
C ILE A 707 7.48 -18.49 -19.40
N ALA A 708 7.59 -19.81 -19.59
CA ALA A 708 8.14 -20.73 -18.59
C ALA A 708 9.68 -20.66 -18.56
N THR A 709 10.23 -19.50 -18.18
CA THR A 709 11.65 -19.17 -18.22
C THR A 709 12.53 -20.13 -17.42
N SER A 710 12.03 -20.70 -16.32
CA SER A 710 12.67 -21.84 -15.66
C SER A 710 11.68 -22.68 -14.86
N LEU A 711 11.46 -23.93 -15.28
CA LEU A 711 10.79 -24.95 -14.47
C LEU A 711 11.84 -25.89 -13.87
N ASN A 712 11.86 -25.99 -12.55
CA ASN A 712 12.78 -26.83 -11.77
C ASN A 712 12.05 -27.99 -11.08
N GLN A 713 10.74 -27.87 -10.87
CA GLN A 713 9.84 -28.90 -10.36
C GLN A 713 8.50 -28.83 -11.11
N ASP A 714 7.73 -29.91 -11.07
CA ASP A 714 6.39 -30.01 -11.68
C ASP A 714 5.36 -29.28 -10.79
N ILE A 715 4.50 -28.44 -11.40
CA ILE A 715 3.36 -27.79 -10.70
C ILE A 715 1.99 -28.14 -11.30
N HIS A 716 1.94 -29.02 -12.30
CA HIS A 716 0.73 -29.54 -12.93
C HIS A 716 0.64 -31.08 -12.74
N PRO A 717 0.54 -31.56 -11.48
CA PRO A 717 0.67 -32.97 -11.10
C PRO A 717 -0.48 -33.86 -11.62
N GLU A 718 -1.46 -33.30 -12.32
CA GLU A 718 -2.41 -34.01 -13.16
C GLU A 718 -1.75 -34.77 -14.33
N THR A 719 -0.51 -34.42 -14.74
CA THR A 719 0.25 -35.14 -15.78
C THR A 719 1.45 -35.93 -15.21
N SER A 720 2.42 -36.25 -16.06
CA SER A 720 3.73 -36.82 -15.66
C SER A 720 4.89 -36.15 -16.40
N ALA A 721 4.69 -34.92 -16.87
CA ALA A 721 5.70 -34.12 -17.54
C ALA A 721 6.46 -33.25 -16.52
N LEU A 722 7.31 -32.35 -17.03
CA LEU A 722 7.80 -31.20 -16.26
C LEU A 722 7.17 -29.97 -16.89
N ASP A 723 5.93 -29.70 -16.51
CA ASP A 723 5.14 -28.58 -16.96
C ASP A 723 4.56 -27.74 -15.81
N ALA A 724 4.00 -26.61 -16.21
CA ALA A 724 3.41 -25.61 -15.35
C ALA A 724 2.10 -25.11 -15.95
N ASP A 725 1.02 -25.23 -15.19
CA ASP A 725 -0.19 -24.45 -15.38
C ASP A 725 -0.03 -23.06 -14.74
N TYR A 726 -0.92 -22.13 -15.12
CA TYR A 726 -0.97 -20.80 -14.55
C TYR A 726 -2.37 -20.20 -14.66
N ALA A 727 -2.66 -19.22 -13.80
CA ALA A 727 -3.80 -18.35 -13.96
C ALA A 727 -3.38 -16.96 -14.42
N LEU A 728 -4.12 -16.41 -15.37
CA LEU A 728 -3.93 -15.08 -15.93
C LEU A 728 -5.26 -14.33 -15.83
N CYS A 729 -5.24 -13.07 -15.39
CA CYS A 729 -6.39 -12.17 -15.45
C CYS A 729 -5.97 -10.83 -16.07
N ILE A 730 -6.63 -10.44 -17.16
CA ILE A 730 -6.41 -9.18 -17.86
C ILE A 730 -7.69 -8.36 -17.80
N LEU A 731 -7.64 -7.22 -17.11
CA LEU A 731 -8.75 -6.28 -16.97
C LEU A 731 -8.53 -5.05 -17.87
N GLY A 732 -9.57 -4.61 -18.57
CA GLY A 732 -9.53 -3.52 -19.55
C GLY A 732 -9.48 -3.96 -21.01
N VAL A 733 -9.89 -5.19 -21.30
CA VAL A 733 -9.84 -5.78 -22.66
C VAL A 733 -11.16 -6.45 -23.03
N LEU A 734 -11.51 -6.45 -24.31
CA LEU A 734 -12.69 -7.18 -24.79
C LEU A 734 -12.48 -8.70 -24.59
N PRO A 735 -13.48 -9.43 -24.05
CA PRO A 735 -13.38 -10.87 -23.85
C PRO A 735 -13.40 -11.64 -25.18
N GLY A 736 -12.72 -12.78 -25.19
CA GLY A 736 -12.48 -13.59 -26.38
C GLY A 736 -11.06 -13.37 -26.94
N THR A 737 -10.40 -14.46 -27.30
CA THR A 737 -9.10 -14.41 -27.97
C THR A 737 -9.26 -13.73 -29.33
N VAL A 738 -8.45 -12.72 -29.64
CA VAL A 738 -8.25 -12.35 -31.04
C VAL A 738 -7.44 -13.49 -31.65
N SER A 739 -8.09 -14.33 -32.45
CA SER A 739 -7.41 -15.36 -33.23
C SER A 739 -6.31 -14.65 -34.05
N PHE A 740 -5.05 -14.92 -33.72
CA PHE A 740 -3.91 -14.16 -34.25
C PHE A 740 -3.54 -14.66 -35.64
N PHE A 741 -2.80 -13.85 -36.40
CA PHE A 741 -2.17 -14.30 -37.64
C PHE A 741 -1.19 -15.42 -37.27
N ASP A 742 -1.55 -16.65 -37.62
CA ASP A 742 -0.85 -17.86 -37.19
C ASP A 742 -0.55 -18.75 -38.38
N LEU A 743 0.48 -19.58 -38.21
CA LEU A 743 0.79 -20.71 -39.06
C LEU A 743 0.54 -21.94 -38.20
N SER A 744 -0.24 -22.91 -38.70
CA SER A 744 -0.24 -24.26 -38.15
C SER A 744 0.70 -25.14 -38.97
N LEU A 745 1.37 -26.08 -38.31
CA LEU A 745 2.30 -27.02 -38.95
C LEU A 745 2.15 -28.38 -38.25
N THR A 746 1.69 -29.40 -38.97
CA THR A 746 1.38 -30.72 -38.41
C THR A 746 1.90 -31.86 -39.28
N SER A 747 2.27 -32.96 -38.63
CA SER A 747 2.79 -34.19 -39.24
C SER A 747 1.99 -35.36 -38.70
N ASN A 748 1.18 -36.00 -39.55
CA ASN A 748 0.19 -37.01 -39.13
C ASN A 748 0.59 -38.45 -39.50
N ALA A 749 1.59 -38.60 -40.36
CA ALA A 749 2.22 -39.86 -40.77
C ALA A 749 3.65 -39.58 -41.23
N GLY A 750 4.52 -40.60 -41.22
CA GLY A 750 5.95 -40.44 -41.52
C GLY A 750 6.22 -39.95 -42.95
N GLY A 751 6.31 -38.63 -43.12
CA GLY A 751 6.55 -37.94 -44.39
C GLY A 751 5.49 -36.89 -44.77
N ASP A 752 4.32 -36.87 -44.14
CA ASP A 752 3.23 -35.97 -44.55
C ASP A 752 3.22 -34.66 -43.76
N LEU A 753 3.32 -33.50 -44.45
CA LEU A 753 3.26 -32.17 -43.82
C LEU A 753 1.96 -31.45 -44.19
N THR A 754 1.12 -31.16 -43.20
CA THR A 754 -0.05 -30.29 -43.35
C THR A 754 0.24 -28.92 -42.73
N MET A 755 -0.09 -27.86 -43.47
CA MET A 755 0.06 -26.47 -43.04
C MET A 755 -1.19 -25.65 -43.35
N ASP A 756 -1.54 -24.76 -42.44
CA ASP A 756 -2.66 -23.83 -42.57
C ASP A 756 -2.25 -22.43 -42.09
N ILE A 757 -2.89 -21.38 -42.59
CA ILE A 757 -2.69 -20.02 -42.08
C ILE A 757 -4.04 -19.43 -41.67
N ASP A 758 -4.16 -19.12 -40.38
CA ASP A 758 -5.36 -18.55 -39.79
C ASP A 758 -5.22 -17.02 -39.65
N ASN A 759 -6.35 -16.32 -39.77
CA ASN A 759 -6.52 -14.90 -39.46
C ASN A 759 -5.53 -13.94 -40.14
N VAL A 760 -5.32 -14.13 -41.46
CA VAL A 760 -4.52 -13.22 -42.30
C VAL A 760 -4.97 -11.75 -42.08
N PRO A 761 -4.06 -10.82 -41.72
CA PRO A 761 -4.43 -9.44 -41.33
C PRO A 761 -5.21 -8.69 -42.40
N ALA A 762 -6.17 -7.86 -41.97
CA ALA A 762 -6.98 -7.05 -42.86
C ALA A 762 -6.10 -6.07 -43.67
N GLY A 763 -6.26 -6.08 -44.99
CA GLY A 763 -5.44 -5.27 -45.91
C GLY A 763 -4.17 -5.97 -46.43
N THR A 764 -3.88 -7.20 -45.99
CA THR A 764 -2.87 -8.07 -46.62
C THR A 764 -3.20 -8.28 -48.09
N THR A 765 -2.17 -8.22 -48.95
CA THR A 765 -2.28 -8.46 -50.40
C THR A 765 -1.44 -9.65 -50.86
N GLN A 766 -0.35 -9.93 -50.13
CA GLN A 766 0.58 -11.02 -50.38
C GLN A 766 1.28 -11.41 -49.08
N GLY A 767 1.99 -12.54 -49.09
CA GLY A 767 2.75 -13.01 -47.94
C GLY A 767 3.70 -14.14 -48.30
N PHE A 768 4.52 -14.55 -47.34
CA PHE A 768 5.47 -15.65 -47.49
C PHE A 768 5.20 -16.73 -46.44
N THR A 769 5.58 -17.96 -46.75
CA THR A 769 5.85 -18.97 -45.71
C THR A 769 7.30 -19.37 -45.86
N VAL A 770 8.10 -19.07 -44.84
CA VAL A 770 9.54 -19.31 -44.83
C VAL A 770 9.80 -20.56 -44.02
N PHE A 771 10.64 -21.46 -44.53
CA PHE A 771 10.94 -22.76 -43.92
C PHE A 771 12.43 -22.88 -43.58
N SER A 772 12.77 -23.78 -42.65
CA SER A 772 14.15 -24.16 -42.34
C SER A 772 14.24 -25.63 -41.91
N GLU A 773 15.07 -26.38 -42.63
CA GLU A 773 15.52 -27.72 -42.25
C GLU A 773 16.61 -27.71 -41.14
N MET A 774 17.03 -26.54 -40.67
CA MET A 774 18.02 -26.38 -39.59
C MET A 774 17.33 -26.11 -38.24
N ALA A 775 16.46 -27.01 -37.83
CA ALA A 775 15.74 -26.99 -36.55
C ALA A 775 16.63 -27.31 -35.32
N ALA A 776 17.93 -26.96 -35.38
CA ALA A 776 18.89 -27.17 -34.30
C ALA A 776 18.77 -26.06 -33.24
N GLY A 777 18.25 -26.41 -32.06
CA GLY A 777 18.01 -25.48 -30.95
C GLY A 777 16.53 -25.21 -30.69
N PRO A 778 16.21 -24.24 -29.80
CA PRO A 778 14.84 -23.84 -29.51
C PRO A 778 14.18 -23.20 -30.74
N VAL A 779 12.89 -23.45 -30.90
CA VAL A 779 12.05 -22.85 -31.95
C VAL A 779 12.06 -21.33 -31.78
N GLY A 780 12.26 -20.57 -32.87
CA GLY A 780 12.35 -19.11 -32.81
C GLY A 780 13.73 -18.55 -32.40
N GLY A 781 14.73 -19.39 -32.14
CA GLY A 781 16.07 -18.96 -31.72
C GLY A 781 17.01 -18.46 -32.83
N GLY A 782 16.60 -18.50 -34.09
CA GLY A 782 17.44 -18.21 -35.25
C GLY A 782 17.32 -16.77 -35.80
N VAL A 783 18.31 -16.35 -36.59
CA VAL A 783 18.51 -14.95 -37.00
C VAL A 783 17.55 -14.43 -38.09
N LEU A 784 16.75 -15.29 -38.74
CA LEU A 784 15.83 -14.93 -39.82
C LEU A 784 14.38 -15.10 -39.35
N PHE A 785 13.81 -14.06 -38.73
CA PHE A 785 12.47 -14.07 -38.12
C PHE A 785 12.25 -15.21 -37.08
N GLY A 786 13.33 -15.68 -36.44
CA GLY A 786 13.32 -16.84 -35.53
C GLY A 786 13.81 -18.15 -36.16
N LEU A 787 13.94 -18.21 -37.48
CA LEU A 787 14.49 -19.37 -38.19
C LEU A 787 16.02 -19.29 -38.31
N ASN A 788 16.68 -20.45 -38.23
CA ASN A 788 18.05 -20.60 -38.71
C ASN A 788 18.04 -20.55 -40.26
N PRO A 789 18.75 -19.64 -40.93
CA PRO A 789 18.66 -19.49 -42.38
C PRO A 789 19.32 -20.65 -43.13
N THR A 790 18.63 -21.16 -44.16
CA THR A 790 19.06 -22.28 -45.01
C THR A 790 18.76 -21.98 -46.48
N LEU A 791 18.99 -22.95 -47.38
CA LEU A 791 18.69 -22.75 -48.80
C LEU A 791 17.19 -22.63 -49.08
N ILE A 792 16.32 -23.36 -48.38
CA ILE A 792 14.86 -23.23 -48.57
C ILE A 792 14.33 -21.92 -47.96
N SER A 793 14.90 -21.45 -46.85
CA SER A 793 14.54 -20.17 -46.24
C SER A 793 14.86 -19.00 -47.19
N LEU A 794 16.01 -19.04 -47.86
CA LEU A 794 16.41 -18.03 -48.85
C LEU A 794 15.66 -18.17 -50.18
N PHE A 795 15.33 -19.39 -50.61
CA PHE A 795 14.53 -19.63 -51.81
C PHE A 795 13.13 -19.03 -51.71
N SER A 796 12.52 -19.06 -50.51
CA SER A 796 11.18 -18.51 -50.25
C SER A 796 11.03 -17.06 -50.76
N PHE A 797 12.06 -16.23 -50.57
CA PHE A 797 12.08 -14.82 -51.01
C PHE A 797 12.42 -14.60 -52.51
N GLN A 798 12.78 -15.65 -53.24
CA GLN A 798 13.08 -15.60 -54.69
C GLN A 798 11.88 -16.01 -55.56
N VAL A 799 10.87 -16.64 -54.95
CA VAL A 799 9.65 -17.08 -55.61
C VAL A 799 8.73 -15.87 -55.88
N PRO A 800 8.13 -15.72 -57.08
CA PRO A 800 7.14 -14.67 -57.35
C PRO A 800 5.79 -14.99 -56.71
N VAL A 801 5.04 -13.93 -56.35
CA VAL A 801 3.70 -14.03 -55.76
C VAL A 801 2.74 -14.83 -56.63
N GLY A 802 1.94 -15.72 -56.03
CA GLY A 802 0.94 -16.50 -56.76
C GLY A 802 -0.18 -17.06 -55.89
N VAL A 803 -1.33 -17.33 -56.52
CA VAL A 803 -2.49 -17.97 -55.88
C VAL A 803 -2.13 -19.41 -55.50
N GLY A 804 -2.32 -19.80 -54.24
CA GLY A 804 -2.01 -21.16 -53.75
C GLY A 804 -0.51 -21.48 -53.59
N ASN A 805 0.37 -20.49 -53.77
CA ASN A 805 1.82 -20.69 -53.72
C ASN A 805 2.34 -20.55 -52.28
N VAL A 806 2.66 -21.67 -51.63
CA VAL A 806 3.06 -21.68 -50.20
C VAL A 806 4.26 -20.79 -49.87
N PHE A 807 5.24 -20.66 -50.77
CA PHE A 807 6.44 -19.88 -50.51
C PHE A 807 6.19 -18.37 -50.59
N HIS A 808 5.40 -17.93 -51.59
CA HIS A 808 5.01 -16.54 -51.77
C HIS A 808 3.57 -16.47 -52.33
N TRP A 809 2.62 -16.27 -51.44
CA TRP A 809 1.19 -16.34 -51.71
C TRP A 809 0.56 -14.96 -51.93
N SER A 810 -0.50 -14.89 -52.73
CA SER A 810 -1.41 -13.75 -52.81
C SER A 810 -2.60 -13.93 -51.87
N TYR A 811 -3.16 -12.85 -51.32
CA TYR A 811 -4.37 -12.89 -50.49
C TYR A 811 -5.40 -11.83 -50.94
N PRO A 812 -6.71 -12.17 -51.01
CA PRO A 812 -7.30 -13.50 -50.88
C PRO A 812 -6.91 -14.44 -52.03
N SER A 813 -6.88 -15.74 -51.78
CA SER A 813 -6.51 -16.79 -52.75
C SER A 813 -7.69 -17.59 -53.32
N GLY A 814 -8.92 -17.37 -52.85
CA GLY A 814 -10.14 -17.98 -53.39
C GLY A 814 -10.32 -19.45 -53.03
N GLY A 815 -9.89 -19.88 -51.84
CA GLY A 815 -9.95 -21.27 -51.39
C GLY A 815 -8.78 -22.16 -51.82
N ALA A 816 -7.72 -21.58 -52.39
CA ALA A 816 -6.37 -22.15 -52.35
C ALA A 816 -5.61 -21.58 -51.12
N TYR A 817 -4.39 -22.04 -50.81
CA TYR A 817 -3.59 -21.46 -49.72
C TYR A 817 -3.31 -19.94 -49.93
N PRO A 818 -3.44 -19.07 -48.89
CA PRO A 818 -3.74 -19.38 -47.48
C PRO A 818 -5.23 -19.40 -47.10
N ASP A 819 -6.18 -19.07 -47.98
CA ASP A 819 -7.63 -19.19 -47.71
C ASP A 819 -8.10 -20.64 -47.37
N ALA A 820 -7.22 -21.64 -47.49
CA ALA A 820 -7.46 -23.04 -47.09
C ALA A 820 -6.13 -23.79 -46.82
N PRO A 821 -6.14 -24.82 -45.94
CA PRO A 821 -4.97 -25.65 -45.65
C PRO A 821 -4.46 -26.41 -46.86
N VAL A 822 -3.17 -26.74 -46.84
CA VAL A 822 -2.49 -27.55 -47.86
C VAL A 822 -1.66 -28.66 -47.21
N THR A 823 -1.68 -29.84 -47.82
CA THR A 823 -0.95 -31.03 -47.35
C THR A 823 0.02 -31.52 -48.42
N PHE A 824 1.27 -31.75 -48.01
CA PHE A 824 2.34 -32.32 -48.83
C PHE A 824 2.58 -33.78 -48.41
N PRO A 825 2.03 -34.77 -49.14
CA PRO A 825 2.22 -36.16 -48.80
C PRO A 825 3.60 -36.68 -49.23
N GLY A 826 4.21 -37.54 -48.41
CA GLY A 826 5.41 -38.31 -48.78
C GLY A 826 6.70 -37.50 -48.93
N LEU A 827 6.86 -36.40 -48.18
CA LEU A 827 8.13 -35.68 -48.10
C LEU A 827 9.25 -36.55 -47.49
N PRO A 828 10.52 -36.39 -47.91
CA PRO A 828 11.64 -37.12 -47.32
C PRO A 828 11.80 -36.85 -45.82
N ALA A 829 12.00 -37.92 -45.03
CA ALA A 829 12.26 -37.83 -43.59
C ALA A 829 13.48 -36.94 -43.24
N SER A 830 14.40 -36.70 -44.18
CA SER A 830 15.55 -35.80 -44.02
C SER A 830 15.20 -34.31 -44.02
N LEU A 831 13.94 -33.93 -44.25
CA LEU A 831 13.46 -32.56 -44.01
C LEU A 831 13.06 -32.33 -42.55
N TYR A 832 12.80 -33.39 -41.77
CA TYR A 832 12.26 -33.30 -40.42
C TYR A 832 13.39 -33.42 -39.36
N PRO A 833 13.30 -32.71 -38.23
CA PRO A 833 12.29 -31.70 -37.92
C PRO A 833 12.47 -30.42 -38.75
N ILE A 834 11.34 -29.81 -39.14
CA ILE A 834 11.28 -28.59 -39.97
C ILE A 834 10.65 -27.45 -39.21
N ASP A 835 11.33 -26.29 -39.19
CA ASP A 835 10.79 -25.05 -38.64
C ASP A 835 10.17 -24.19 -39.75
N ALA A 836 9.11 -23.43 -39.44
CA ALA A 836 8.48 -22.50 -40.38
C ALA A 836 7.88 -21.25 -39.70
N VAL A 837 7.76 -20.16 -40.46
CA VAL A 837 7.10 -18.92 -40.05
C VAL A 837 6.35 -18.28 -41.23
N GLY A 838 5.15 -17.74 -40.97
CA GLY A 838 4.35 -16.99 -41.94
C GLY A 838 4.63 -15.48 -41.85
N LEU A 839 4.61 -14.81 -43.00
CA LEU A 839 4.74 -13.36 -43.14
C LEU A 839 3.56 -12.83 -43.96
N ALA A 840 2.82 -11.84 -43.46
CA ALA A 840 1.74 -11.18 -44.19
C ALA A 840 2.12 -9.72 -44.51
N ILE A 841 1.86 -9.27 -45.74
CA ILE A 841 2.28 -7.96 -46.27
C ILE A 841 1.08 -7.18 -46.82
N ASP A 842 0.84 -6.00 -46.26
CA ASP A 842 -0.25 -5.11 -46.69
C ASP A 842 0.10 -4.25 -47.91
N GLY A 843 -0.88 -3.52 -48.45
CA GLY A 843 -0.70 -2.60 -49.58
C GLY A 843 0.19 -1.37 -49.29
N ALA A 844 0.69 -1.21 -48.06
CA ALA A 844 1.65 -0.18 -47.66
C ALA A 844 3.03 -0.77 -47.30
N PHE A 845 3.24 -2.09 -47.51
CA PHE A 845 4.44 -2.86 -47.16
C PHE A 845 4.72 -2.99 -45.64
N ASN A 846 3.70 -2.85 -44.79
CA ASN A 846 3.81 -3.29 -43.39
C ASN A 846 3.84 -4.83 -43.35
N ILE A 847 4.65 -5.40 -42.46
CA ILE A 847 4.83 -6.85 -42.32
C ILE A 847 4.29 -7.32 -40.96
N SER A 848 3.38 -8.28 -40.97
CA SER A 848 2.98 -9.07 -39.79
C SER A 848 3.62 -10.46 -39.85
N VAL A 849 3.88 -11.08 -38.69
CA VAL A 849 4.67 -12.31 -38.56
C VAL A 849 3.96 -13.28 -37.61
N THR A 850 3.89 -14.57 -37.95
CA THR A 850 3.33 -15.61 -37.07
C THR A 850 4.34 -16.01 -35.99
N PRO A 851 3.94 -16.74 -34.93
CA PRO A 851 4.87 -17.57 -34.18
C PRO A 851 5.63 -18.53 -35.09
N ASN A 852 6.84 -18.92 -34.70
CA ASN A 852 7.57 -20.00 -35.38
C ASN A 852 6.96 -21.34 -34.96
N ARG A 853 6.72 -22.25 -35.91
CA ARG A 853 6.23 -23.62 -35.66
C ARG A 853 7.27 -24.65 -36.07
N ARG A 854 7.24 -25.83 -35.42
CA ARG A 854 8.06 -27.00 -35.74
C ARG A 854 7.17 -28.20 -36.03
N ALA A 855 7.39 -28.88 -37.16
CA ALA A 855 6.90 -30.24 -37.38
C ALA A 855 8.03 -31.24 -37.13
N LEU A 856 7.67 -32.41 -36.57
CA LEU A 856 8.58 -33.48 -36.16
C LEU A 856 8.48 -34.69 -37.10
#